data_AF-A0A9W9N1V8-F1
#
_entry.id   AF-A0A9W9N1V8-F1
#
_cell.length_a   1.000
_cell.length_b   1.000
_cell.length_c   1.000
_cell.angle_alpha   90.00
_cell.angle_beta   90.00
_cell.angle_gamma   90.00
#
_symmetry.space_group_name_H-M   'P 1'
#
loop_
_entity.id
_entity.type
_entity.pdbx_description
1 polymer ?
#
loop_
_entity_poly.entity_id
_entity_poly.type
_entity_poly.pdbx_seq_one_letter_code
_entity_poly.pdbx_strand_id
1 'polypeptide(L)'
;MRPGPESSFLGPPPTSIEGTYDTFPQDGVSDASLVFPAPAWKQSGQKYPSESETDPKSNPNFQWGFCIASDNTASQYARSTMSRNLIRIYHDSMENALSCWLTEHNCPYSDSMIDVLPYREMKEWGPNWSNRMCMRVCRLDRASPSIRGRALTAEEDKIAARTLHLAIMSFASQWTQHAQKGPGASVPAAIDNDEKSIREKVWNEARHALECSLGIPSFRIAFANIIFSLTQSPLDRGQEGSLSELLENDRAPIFLETANRQLFTFRHKFMRLQRQSPPKVRELRRESIGSTMTDVLEMPQLSGSPQLDPILTNQEHRTTLGLMFWLGVMFDTVSAAMYQRPLIVSDEDSQIASASPSMIDSEDQIDFGGWHIPRNEIREKQDVWGDFLLRSSIERQKSSQAQPRWPCPYEEAASVLSEATPVKVLIYRRVTQLQTLVYRGASPDRLEDFIQKTLLVYHHWNSTYRRFMLDCVTNHEHLPSRIQSWYAILDGHWHLAAMLLADALEGIDKGRLGSDAAREDRQATDLVATLRMDNAFAVGGLARASIQGQQPILHQNIHDSLNEVAFLVEPWTAVLVHSFAKAGYISLESLDISADQNMDAECLRQNCEFCICALQYLGRKSDMASLVARELSRSLELKLARAS
;
A
#
# COMPACT_ATOMS: atom_id res chain seq x y z
N MET A 1 14.07 -46.19 59.36
CA MET A 1 14.28 -46.88 58.06
C MET A 1 13.71 -46.01 56.95
N ARG A 2 14.59 -45.30 56.25
CA ARG A 2 14.32 -44.54 55.02
C ARG A 2 15.22 -45.14 53.94
N PRO A 3 14.72 -45.56 52.77
CA PRO A 3 15.48 -45.52 51.52
C PRO A 3 15.26 -44.12 50.89
N GLY A 4 16.21 -43.41 50.30
CA GLY A 4 17.30 -43.79 49.39
C GLY A 4 16.99 -43.07 48.05
N PRO A 5 17.69 -41.98 47.69
CA PRO A 5 17.26 -41.08 46.61
C PRO A 5 17.72 -41.56 45.23
N GLU A 6 16.83 -41.43 44.25
CA GLU A 6 17.09 -41.69 42.84
C GLU A 6 17.98 -40.60 42.22
N SER A 7 18.86 -41.08 41.34
CA SER A 7 19.90 -40.37 40.62
C SER A 7 19.36 -39.35 39.62
N SER A 8 19.87 -38.13 39.76
CA SER A 8 19.81 -37.00 38.82
C SER A 8 20.56 -37.28 37.51
N PHE A 9 19.86 -37.26 36.38
CA PHE A 9 20.45 -37.03 35.07
C PHE A 9 20.19 -35.57 34.66
N LEU A 10 21.17 -34.71 34.92
CA LEU A 10 21.27 -33.37 34.36
C LEU A 10 21.84 -33.50 32.94
N GLY A 11 20.98 -33.38 31.93
CA GLY A 11 21.41 -33.08 30.56
C GLY A 11 21.87 -31.63 30.46
N PRO A 12 22.94 -31.32 29.71
CA PRO A 12 23.42 -29.95 29.56
C PRO A 12 22.40 -29.08 28.81
N PRO A 13 22.31 -27.78 29.13
CA PRO A 13 21.39 -26.87 28.44
C PRO A 13 21.79 -26.71 26.97
N PRO A 14 20.83 -26.56 26.03
CA PRO A 14 21.16 -26.23 24.65
C PRO A 14 21.84 -24.86 24.62
N THR A 15 23.05 -24.87 24.06
CA THR A 15 23.90 -23.73 23.77
C THR A 15 23.11 -22.63 23.06
N SER A 16 23.25 -21.41 23.59
CA SER A 16 22.86 -20.16 22.95
C SER A 16 23.40 -20.12 21.52
N ILE A 17 22.50 -20.17 20.53
CA ILE A 17 22.83 -19.85 19.15
C ILE A 17 23.05 -18.34 19.10
N GLU A 18 24.30 -17.91 19.18
CA GLU A 18 24.72 -16.57 18.79
C GLU A 18 24.26 -16.34 17.34
N GLY A 19 23.32 -15.41 17.19
CA GLY A 19 22.81 -14.98 15.90
C GLY A 19 23.95 -14.44 15.05
N THR A 20 24.28 -15.18 14.00
CA THR A 20 25.23 -14.81 12.97
C THR A 20 24.65 -13.68 12.13
N TYR A 21 24.81 -12.44 12.57
CA TYR A 21 24.57 -11.24 11.78
C TYR A 21 25.85 -10.42 11.71
N ASP A 22 26.82 -10.91 10.94
CA ASP A 22 27.93 -10.12 10.40
C ASP A 22 28.68 -10.98 9.40
N THR A 23 28.25 -10.99 8.14
CA THR A 23 29.12 -11.31 7.00
C THR A 23 28.44 -10.94 5.68
N PHE A 24 28.81 -9.78 5.14
CA PHE A 24 28.79 -9.58 3.70
C PHE A 24 29.89 -10.47 3.08
N PRO A 25 29.63 -11.21 1.99
CA PRO A 25 30.71 -11.92 1.30
C PRO A 25 31.62 -10.88 0.63
N GLN A 26 32.82 -10.69 1.19
CA GLN A 26 33.97 -10.17 0.47
C GLN A 26 34.58 -11.34 -0.30
N ASP A 27 34.45 -11.34 -1.63
CA ASP A 27 35.52 -11.80 -2.51
C ASP A 27 35.34 -11.20 -3.91
N GLY A 28 36.48 -10.91 -4.53
CA GLY A 28 36.68 -9.78 -5.43
C GLY A 28 35.95 -9.82 -6.77
N VAL A 29 35.55 -8.63 -7.23
CA VAL A 29 35.85 -8.03 -8.55
C VAL A 29 35.31 -6.59 -8.55
N SER A 30 36.23 -5.62 -8.59
CA SER A 30 36.13 -4.20 -8.97
C SER A 30 35.09 -3.29 -8.28
N ASP A 31 35.60 -2.50 -7.34
CA ASP A 31 35.00 -1.34 -6.66
C ASP A 31 34.34 -0.33 -7.61
N ALA A 32 33.00 -0.32 -7.63
CA ALA A 32 32.18 0.84 -7.97
C ALA A 32 30.70 0.59 -7.56
N SER A 33 30.39 0.61 -6.27
CA SER A 33 28.98 0.63 -5.84
C SER A 33 28.75 1.35 -4.51
N LEU A 34 28.05 2.49 -4.62
CA LEU A 34 27.18 3.12 -3.61
C LEU A 34 27.77 3.41 -2.23
N VAL A 35 28.77 4.29 -2.19
CA VAL A 35 29.00 5.15 -1.01
C VAL A 35 28.13 6.39 -1.17
N PHE A 36 27.13 6.56 -0.30
CA PHE A 36 26.28 7.76 -0.27
C PHE A 36 27.06 8.93 0.37
N PRO A 37 27.33 10.04 -0.34
CA PRO A 37 27.99 11.19 0.27
C PRO A 37 27.02 11.90 1.21
N ALA A 38 27.42 12.08 2.47
CA ALA A 38 26.72 12.91 3.43
C ALA A 38 26.63 14.36 2.92
N PRO A 39 25.47 15.04 3.01
CA PRO A 39 25.36 16.44 2.59
C PRO A 39 26.16 17.35 3.52
N ALA A 40 26.91 18.29 2.94
CA ALA A 40 27.66 19.29 3.68
C ALA A 40 26.73 20.40 4.19
N TRP A 41 26.57 20.48 5.51
CA TRP A 41 25.79 21.51 6.20
C TRP A 41 26.70 22.73 6.47
N LYS A 42 26.40 23.89 5.87
CA LYS A 42 27.02 25.17 6.26
C LYS A 42 26.07 25.94 7.17
N GLN A 43 26.44 26.11 8.43
CA GLN A 43 25.78 27.05 9.34
C GLN A 43 26.39 28.44 9.16
N SER A 44 25.56 29.45 8.85
CA SER A 44 25.95 30.86 8.88
C SER A 44 25.49 31.49 10.20
N GLY A 45 26.42 31.76 11.12
CA GLY A 45 26.15 32.51 12.35
C GLY A 45 26.85 33.87 12.31
N GLN A 46 26.06 34.96 12.29
CA GLN A 46 26.53 36.33 12.51
C GLN A 46 26.96 36.51 13.99
N LYS A 47 28.09 37.18 14.21
CA LYS A 47 28.59 37.56 15.55
C LYS A 47 28.44 39.08 15.75
N TYR A 48 27.99 39.47 16.94
CA TYR A 48 28.24 40.79 17.54
C TYR A 48 29.05 40.60 18.84
N PRO A 49 29.97 41.54 19.19
CA PRO A 49 30.90 41.36 20.30
C PRO A 49 30.49 42.15 21.56
N SER A 50 30.86 41.63 22.73
CA SER A 50 31.03 42.43 23.95
C SER A 50 32.16 41.82 24.79
N GLU A 51 33.08 42.71 25.19
CA GLU A 51 34.35 42.48 25.89
C GLU A 51 34.18 42.22 27.40
N SER A 52 35.07 41.41 27.98
CA SER A 52 35.88 41.79 29.17
C SER A 52 36.87 40.67 29.60
N GLU A 53 38.09 41.10 29.95
CA GLU A 53 39.32 40.41 30.43
C GLU A 53 39.12 39.52 31.70
N THR A 54 39.95 38.56 32.15
CA THR A 54 41.42 38.39 32.30
C THR A 54 41.84 36.91 32.52
N ASP A 55 43.08 36.56 32.12
CA ASP A 55 43.97 35.35 32.19
C ASP A 55 44.02 34.43 33.47
N PRO A 56 44.78 33.27 33.52
CA PRO A 56 45.67 32.63 32.52
C PRO A 56 45.60 31.08 32.34
N LYS A 57 45.98 30.62 31.14
CA LYS A 57 46.72 29.37 30.80
C LYS A 57 46.18 28.01 31.32
N SER A 58 45.12 27.52 30.68
CA SER A 58 45.04 26.12 30.22
C SER A 58 44.81 26.16 28.72
N ASN A 59 45.48 25.32 27.94
CA ASN A 59 45.45 25.38 26.48
C ASN A 59 44.04 24.95 25.98
N PRO A 60 43.10 25.86 25.66
CA PRO A 60 41.69 25.49 25.45
C PRO A 60 41.49 24.84 24.08
N ASN A 61 42.41 25.11 23.15
CA ASN A 61 42.29 24.70 21.74
C ASN A 61 42.35 23.19 21.53
N PHE A 62 43.01 22.43 22.41
CA PHE A 62 43.02 20.97 22.32
C PHE A 62 41.75 20.33 22.90
N GLN A 63 41.21 20.92 23.96
CA GLN A 63 40.00 20.42 24.63
C GLN A 63 38.74 20.77 23.81
N TRP A 64 38.69 21.97 23.21
CA TRP A 64 37.65 22.35 22.25
C TRP A 64 37.70 21.52 20.96
N GLY A 65 38.89 21.20 20.45
CA GLY A 65 39.05 20.31 19.30
C GLY A 65 38.54 18.89 19.56
N PHE A 66 38.79 18.34 20.76
CA PHE A 66 38.27 17.04 21.18
C PHE A 66 36.75 17.06 21.45
N CYS A 67 36.22 18.11 22.09
CA CYS A 67 34.77 18.27 22.28
C CYS A 67 34.05 18.43 20.93
N ILE A 68 34.55 19.26 20.02
CA ILE A 68 33.95 19.45 18.68
C ILE A 68 34.08 18.17 17.83
N ALA A 69 35.20 17.45 17.91
CA ALA A 69 35.37 16.17 17.20
C ALA A 69 34.48 15.06 17.81
N SER A 70 34.36 15.02 19.13
CA SER A 70 33.46 14.11 19.86
C SER A 70 32.00 14.43 19.55
N ASP A 71 31.61 15.71 19.55
CA ASP A 71 30.27 16.17 19.23
C ASP A 71 29.93 15.93 17.76
N ASN A 72 30.91 16.10 16.85
CA ASN A 72 30.75 15.75 15.44
C ASN A 72 30.62 14.24 15.24
N THR A 73 31.39 13.43 15.97
CA THR A 73 31.33 11.96 15.90
C THR A 73 30.01 11.45 16.49
N ALA A 74 29.60 11.98 17.64
CA ALA A 74 28.30 11.70 18.27
C ALA A 74 27.15 12.13 17.37
N SER A 75 27.24 13.29 16.73
CA SER A 75 26.25 13.77 15.76
C SER A 75 26.20 12.88 14.51
N GLN A 76 27.35 12.44 13.99
CA GLN A 76 27.41 11.53 12.85
C GLN A 76 26.85 10.14 13.21
N TYR A 77 27.18 9.63 14.39
CA TYR A 77 26.66 8.37 14.92
C TYR A 77 25.14 8.44 15.15
N ALA A 78 24.64 9.53 15.74
CA ALA A 78 23.22 9.77 15.93
C ALA A 78 22.48 9.84 14.58
N ARG A 79 23.02 10.55 13.59
CA ARG A 79 22.44 10.60 12.22
C ARG A 79 22.43 9.23 11.54
N SER A 80 23.52 8.48 11.65
CA SER A 80 23.62 7.12 11.07
C SER A 80 22.62 6.17 11.72
N THR A 81 22.50 6.22 13.05
CA THR A 81 21.55 5.41 13.82
C THR A 81 20.11 5.79 13.47
N MET A 82 19.81 7.09 13.42
CA MET A 82 18.49 7.60 13.02
C MET A 82 18.12 7.14 11.60
N SER A 83 19.04 7.28 10.64
CA SER A 83 18.80 6.83 9.26
C SER A 83 18.54 5.31 9.21
N ARG A 84 19.30 4.51 9.95
CA ARG A 84 19.08 3.06 10.04
C ARG A 84 17.71 2.71 10.62
N ASN A 85 17.29 3.43 11.67
CA ASN A 85 15.96 3.24 12.27
C ASN A 85 14.84 3.63 11.29
N LEU A 86 14.97 4.75 10.57
CA LEU A 86 14.01 5.17 9.56
C LEU A 86 13.90 4.18 8.40
N ILE A 87 15.02 3.61 7.94
CA ILE A 87 15.02 2.55 6.93
C ILE A 87 14.27 1.31 7.45
N ARG A 88 14.48 0.94 8.73
CA ARG A 88 13.74 -0.16 9.36
C ARG A 88 12.23 0.10 9.40
N ILE A 89 11.81 1.31 9.77
CA ILE A 89 10.39 1.73 9.75
C ILE A 89 9.83 1.64 8.32
N TYR A 90 10.56 2.10 7.31
CA TYR A 90 10.14 1.96 5.91
C TYR A 90 9.93 0.49 5.52
N HIS A 91 10.82 -0.41 5.95
CA HIS A 91 10.66 -1.84 5.69
C HIS A 91 9.44 -2.42 6.43
N ASP A 92 9.35 -2.21 7.73
CA ASP A 92 8.28 -2.73 8.60
C ASP A 92 6.88 -2.21 8.23
N SER A 93 6.79 -1.06 7.55
CA SER A 93 5.53 -0.52 7.03
C SER A 93 5.35 -0.81 5.54
N MET A 94 6.10 -0.13 4.65
CA MET A 94 5.85 -0.13 3.21
C MET A 94 6.18 -1.48 2.57
N GLU A 95 7.39 -2.00 2.72
CA GLU A 95 7.79 -3.27 2.09
C GLU A 95 7.02 -4.46 2.70
N ASN A 96 6.73 -4.41 4.00
CA ASN A 96 5.87 -5.39 4.66
C ASN A 96 4.46 -5.41 4.05
N ALA A 97 3.81 -4.26 3.85
CA ALA A 97 2.50 -4.20 3.21
C ALA A 97 2.54 -4.68 1.74
N LEU A 98 3.55 -4.24 0.98
CA LEU A 98 3.72 -4.63 -0.42
C LEU A 98 3.97 -6.13 -0.60
N SER A 99 4.56 -6.82 0.38
CA SER A 99 4.76 -8.28 0.31
C SER A 99 3.47 -9.11 0.25
N CYS A 100 2.34 -8.54 0.67
CA CYS A 100 1.02 -9.14 0.49
C CYS A 100 0.25 -8.52 -0.68
N TRP A 101 0.31 -7.18 -0.81
CA TRP A 101 -0.55 -6.46 -1.74
C TRP A 101 -0.06 -6.42 -3.18
N LEU A 102 1.26 -6.52 -3.37
CA LEU A 102 1.92 -6.36 -4.65
C LEU A 102 2.81 -7.57 -4.92
N THR A 103 2.18 -8.65 -5.36
CA THR A 103 2.84 -9.92 -5.70
C THR A 103 2.69 -10.21 -7.19
N GLU A 104 3.54 -11.07 -7.74
CA GLU A 104 3.38 -11.51 -9.13
C GLU A 104 2.04 -12.20 -9.37
N HIS A 105 1.55 -12.93 -8.36
CA HIS A 105 0.31 -13.70 -8.38
C HIS A 105 -0.94 -12.81 -8.47
N ASN A 106 -0.97 -11.69 -7.76
CA ASN A 106 -2.14 -10.82 -7.69
C ASN A 106 -2.07 -9.61 -8.65
N CYS A 107 -0.99 -9.52 -9.43
CA CYS A 107 -0.79 -8.44 -10.40
C CYS A 107 -1.37 -8.82 -11.78
N PRO A 108 -2.39 -8.09 -12.28
CA PRO A 108 -3.00 -8.38 -13.58
C PRO A 108 -2.05 -8.17 -14.77
N TYR A 109 -0.93 -7.48 -14.57
CA TYR A 109 0.01 -7.13 -15.63
C TYR A 109 1.30 -7.95 -15.63
N SER A 110 1.43 -8.92 -14.72
CA SER A 110 2.47 -9.93 -14.79
C SER A 110 2.26 -10.81 -16.03
N ASP A 111 3.35 -11.30 -16.64
CA ASP A 111 3.23 -12.20 -17.78
C ASP A 111 2.43 -13.45 -17.38
N SER A 112 1.39 -13.79 -18.16
CA SER A 112 0.48 -14.94 -17.95
C SER A 112 1.14 -16.33 -17.99
N MET A 113 2.48 -16.41 -17.91
CA MET A 113 3.23 -17.66 -17.83
C MET A 113 3.21 -18.30 -16.42
N ILE A 114 2.52 -17.69 -15.45
CA ILE A 114 2.48 -18.18 -14.05
C ILE A 114 1.40 -19.26 -13.85
N ASP A 115 0.46 -19.44 -14.78
CA ASP A 115 -0.64 -20.43 -14.68
C ASP A 115 -0.18 -21.90 -14.67
N VAL A 116 1.12 -22.20 -14.81
CA VAL A 116 1.64 -23.59 -14.92
C VAL A 116 2.61 -23.98 -13.80
N LEU A 117 2.92 -23.11 -12.83
CA LEU A 117 3.79 -23.51 -11.71
C LEU A 117 2.99 -23.83 -10.43
N PRO A 118 2.99 -25.09 -9.96
CA PRO A 118 2.30 -25.46 -8.73
C PRO A 118 3.06 -24.88 -7.54
N TYR A 119 2.44 -24.01 -6.73
CA TYR A 119 2.74 -23.72 -5.31
C TYR A 119 4.24 -23.74 -4.89
N ARG A 120 5.17 -23.43 -5.79
CA ARG A 120 6.59 -23.75 -5.59
C ARG A 120 7.24 -22.58 -4.91
N GLU A 121 7.39 -22.72 -3.59
CA GLU A 121 8.15 -21.86 -2.70
C GLU A 121 7.94 -20.37 -3.00
N MET A 122 6.81 -19.83 -2.55
CA MET A 122 6.65 -18.39 -2.32
C MET A 122 7.67 -17.95 -1.27
N LYS A 123 8.93 -17.83 -1.67
CA LYS A 123 10.01 -17.19 -0.90
C LYS A 123 9.59 -15.78 -0.49
N GLU A 124 8.61 -15.21 -1.20
CA GLU A 124 7.88 -13.97 -0.93
C GLU A 124 7.15 -13.94 0.41
N TRP A 125 6.73 -15.07 0.95
CA TRP A 125 5.98 -15.14 2.20
C TRP A 125 6.82 -15.72 3.35
N GLY A 126 8.10 -16.01 3.13
CA GLY A 126 8.99 -16.47 4.19
C GLY A 126 9.23 -15.41 5.29
N PRO A 127 9.79 -15.81 6.44
CA PRO A 127 10.16 -14.89 7.53
C PRO A 127 11.18 -13.83 7.08
N ASN A 128 11.93 -14.10 6.00
CA ASN A 128 12.91 -13.20 5.43
C ASN A 128 12.27 -12.18 4.47
N TRP A 129 12.64 -10.91 4.62
CA TRP A 129 12.30 -9.77 3.74
C TRP A 129 12.50 -10.06 2.26
N SER A 130 11.43 -10.47 1.60
CA SER A 130 11.43 -11.09 0.29
C SER A 130 10.97 -10.13 -0.81
N ASN A 131 9.92 -9.33 -0.56
CA ASN A 131 9.56 -8.23 -1.44
C ASN A 131 10.51 -7.07 -1.17
N ARG A 132 11.38 -6.80 -2.15
CA ARG A 132 12.39 -5.73 -2.10
C ARG A 132 12.08 -4.73 -3.18
N MET A 133 10.90 -4.14 -3.15
CA MET A 133 10.38 -3.30 -4.23
C MET A 133 11.33 -2.13 -4.52
N CYS A 134 11.84 -1.46 -3.49
CA CYS A 134 12.84 -0.40 -3.64
C CYS A 134 14.09 -0.86 -4.43
N MET A 135 14.61 -2.06 -4.13
CA MET A 135 15.77 -2.62 -4.83
C MET A 135 15.43 -3.03 -6.28
N ARG A 136 14.26 -3.64 -6.48
CA ARG A 136 13.76 -4.02 -7.82
C ARG A 136 13.60 -2.78 -8.70
N VAL A 137 13.03 -1.70 -8.16
CA VAL A 137 12.90 -0.40 -8.85
C VAL A 137 14.27 0.17 -9.21
N CYS A 138 15.25 0.14 -8.31
CA CYS A 138 16.60 0.61 -8.62
C CYS A 138 17.25 -0.20 -9.76
N ARG A 139 17.07 -1.53 -9.77
CA ARG A 139 17.56 -2.41 -10.85
C ARG A 139 16.85 -2.14 -12.17
N LEU A 140 15.52 -2.04 -12.14
CA LEU A 140 14.70 -1.69 -13.31
C LEU A 140 15.13 -0.34 -13.89
N ASP A 141 15.34 0.66 -13.04
CA ASP A 141 15.74 1.99 -13.49
C ASP A 141 17.08 1.97 -14.21
N ARG A 142 18.07 1.21 -13.73
CA ARG A 142 19.36 1.05 -14.42
C ARG A 142 19.21 0.33 -15.76
N ALA A 143 18.35 -0.68 -15.82
CA ALA A 143 18.10 -1.47 -17.03
C ALA A 143 17.23 -0.75 -18.07
N SER A 144 16.67 0.43 -17.78
CA SER A 144 15.67 1.09 -18.61
C SER A 144 16.08 2.18 -19.64
N PRO A 145 17.30 2.23 -20.23
CA PRO A 145 17.64 3.25 -21.23
C PRO A 145 16.73 3.27 -22.46
N SER A 146 16.28 2.11 -22.94
CA SER A 146 15.45 1.98 -24.14
C SER A 146 14.03 2.51 -23.97
N ILE A 147 13.41 2.25 -22.81
CA ILE A 147 12.11 2.85 -22.44
C ILE A 147 12.24 4.36 -22.33
N ARG A 148 13.33 4.86 -21.72
CA ARG A 148 13.57 6.29 -21.62
C ARG A 148 13.90 6.94 -22.96
N GLY A 149 14.51 6.19 -23.88
CA GLY A 149 15.12 6.65 -25.12
C GLY A 149 16.58 7.10 -24.94
N ARG A 150 17.09 7.15 -23.69
CA ARG A 150 18.48 7.47 -23.35
C ARG A 150 18.85 6.95 -21.96
N ALA A 151 20.15 6.82 -21.71
CA ALA A 151 20.67 6.63 -20.36
C ALA A 151 20.51 7.93 -19.52
N LEU A 152 20.39 7.75 -18.20
CA LEU A 152 20.48 8.88 -17.26
C LEU A 152 21.93 9.37 -17.20
N THR A 153 22.11 10.68 -17.12
CA THR A 153 23.43 11.27 -16.84
C THR A 153 23.85 10.96 -15.40
N ALA A 154 25.15 11.09 -15.09
CA ALA A 154 25.64 10.86 -13.73
C ALA A 154 24.98 11.79 -12.69
N GLU A 155 24.69 13.03 -13.07
CA GLU A 155 24.00 13.97 -12.19
C GLU A 155 22.52 13.59 -12.00
N GLU A 156 21.82 13.21 -13.07
CA GLU A 156 20.43 12.72 -12.98
C GLU A 156 20.33 11.43 -12.14
N ASP A 157 21.29 10.51 -12.27
CA ASP A 157 21.35 9.29 -11.46
C ASP A 157 21.51 9.60 -9.96
N LYS A 158 22.39 10.55 -9.64
CA LYS A 158 22.61 11.04 -8.28
C LYS A 158 21.36 11.74 -7.73
N ILE A 159 20.71 12.59 -8.53
CA ILE A 159 19.45 13.25 -8.15
C ILE A 159 18.35 12.21 -7.91
N ALA A 160 18.20 11.22 -8.79
CA ALA A 160 17.19 10.17 -8.64
C ALA A 160 17.41 9.32 -7.38
N ALA A 161 18.66 8.93 -7.09
CA ALA A 161 19.00 8.20 -5.87
C ALA A 161 18.75 9.03 -4.61
N ARG A 162 19.16 10.31 -4.59
CA ARG A 162 18.95 11.22 -3.47
C ARG A 162 17.47 11.49 -3.22
N THR A 163 16.69 11.71 -4.27
CA THR A 163 15.26 11.99 -4.19
C THR A 163 14.50 10.80 -3.60
N LEU A 164 14.81 9.59 -4.07
CA LEU A 164 14.22 8.37 -3.49
C LEU A 164 14.59 8.21 -2.01
N HIS A 165 15.85 8.44 -1.64
CA HIS A 165 16.27 8.35 -0.25
C HIS A 165 15.54 9.37 0.64
N LEU A 166 15.46 10.64 0.22
CA LEU A 166 14.74 11.68 0.96
C LEU A 166 13.25 11.37 1.09
N ALA A 167 12.60 10.84 0.05
CA ALA A 167 11.20 10.41 0.11
C ALA A 167 10.99 9.29 1.15
N ILE A 168 11.87 8.29 1.20
CA ILE A 168 11.85 7.21 2.20
C ILE A 168 12.06 7.78 3.61
N MET A 169 13.03 8.69 3.80
CA MET A 169 13.30 9.29 5.11
C MET A 169 12.10 10.14 5.58
N SER A 170 11.51 10.92 4.67
CA SER A 170 10.32 11.71 4.95
C SER A 170 9.13 10.83 5.32
N PHE A 171 8.88 9.76 4.56
CA PHE A 171 7.86 8.78 4.86
C PHE A 171 8.04 8.16 6.26
N ALA A 172 9.24 7.65 6.55
CA ALA A 172 9.52 7.00 7.82
C ALA A 172 9.51 7.97 9.03
N SER A 173 9.78 9.26 8.80
CA SER A 173 9.75 10.29 9.86
C SER A 173 8.35 10.61 10.39
N GLN A 174 7.30 10.06 9.75
CA GLN A 174 5.94 10.14 10.26
C GLN A 174 5.79 9.41 11.60
N TRP A 175 6.53 8.31 11.80
CA TRP A 175 6.46 7.56 13.05
C TRP A 175 7.27 8.23 14.14
N THR A 176 6.55 8.72 15.14
CA THR A 176 7.10 9.21 16.39
C THR A 176 7.90 8.11 17.10
N GLN A 177 9.18 8.34 17.39
CA GLN A 177 10.07 7.32 17.94
C GLN A 177 10.02 7.28 19.47
N HIS A 178 9.58 8.37 20.10
CA HIS A 178 9.59 8.56 21.55
C HIS A 178 8.20 8.63 22.19
N ALA A 179 7.16 8.17 21.50
CA ALA A 179 5.81 8.11 22.07
C ALA A 179 5.76 7.12 23.25
N GLN A 180 5.05 7.50 24.32
CA GLN A 180 4.68 6.55 25.36
C GLN A 180 3.71 5.48 24.79
N LYS A 181 3.55 4.35 25.49
CA LYS A 181 2.58 3.32 25.08
C LYS A 181 1.16 3.66 25.56
N GLY A 182 0.14 3.27 24.80
CA GLY A 182 -1.28 3.45 25.15
C GLY A 182 -2.06 4.53 24.34
N PRO A 183 -3.41 4.54 24.43
CA PRO A 183 -4.26 5.52 23.75
C PRO A 183 -4.05 6.91 24.35
N GLY A 184 -3.88 7.93 23.50
CA GLY A 184 -3.60 9.30 23.95
C GLY A 184 -2.16 9.53 24.46
N ALA A 185 -1.26 8.57 24.26
CA ALA A 185 0.14 8.72 24.66
C ALA A 185 0.83 9.87 23.92
N SER A 186 1.24 10.87 24.69
CA SER A 186 1.96 12.05 24.19
C SER A 186 3.46 11.88 24.32
N VAL A 187 4.21 12.43 23.38
CA VAL A 187 5.65 12.65 23.54
C VAL A 187 5.86 13.80 24.53
N PRO A 188 6.88 13.77 25.40
CA PRO A 188 7.25 14.93 26.20
C PRO A 188 7.42 16.17 25.32
N ALA A 189 6.81 17.30 25.70
CA ALA A 189 6.65 18.48 24.83
C ALA A 189 7.96 19.00 24.20
N ALA A 190 9.09 18.87 24.90
CA ALA A 190 10.40 19.25 24.35
C ALA A 190 10.83 18.34 23.19
N ILE A 191 10.66 17.02 23.33
CA ILE A 191 10.99 16.02 22.31
C ILE A 191 9.98 16.09 21.16
N ASP A 192 8.70 16.34 21.46
CA ASP A 192 7.65 16.52 20.44
C ASP A 192 7.97 17.66 19.47
N ASN A 193 8.39 18.81 20.01
CA ASN A 193 8.76 19.95 19.20
C ASN A 193 10.01 19.67 18.33
N ASP A 194 10.99 18.95 18.86
CA ASP A 194 12.20 18.57 18.13
C ASP A 194 11.90 17.55 17.02
N GLU A 195 11.14 16.48 17.33
CA GLU A 195 10.71 15.48 16.33
C GLU A 195 9.83 16.11 15.24
N LYS A 196 8.93 17.03 15.60
CA LYS A 196 8.11 17.77 14.62
C LYS A 196 8.96 18.65 13.71
N SER A 197 9.91 19.40 14.27
CA SER A 197 10.86 20.21 13.48
C SER A 197 11.69 19.36 12.52
N ILE A 198 12.14 18.19 12.97
CA ILE A 198 12.85 17.23 12.12
C ILE A 198 11.94 16.73 10.99
N ARG A 199 10.70 16.32 11.31
CA ARG A 199 9.71 15.85 10.33
C ARG A 199 9.42 16.91 9.27
N GLU A 200 9.14 18.14 9.69
CA GLU A 200 8.90 19.28 8.80
C GLU A 200 10.07 19.54 7.86
N LYS A 201 11.28 19.53 8.40
CA LYS A 201 12.48 19.76 7.61
C LYS A 201 12.74 18.66 6.60
N VAL A 202 12.68 17.39 7.00
CA VAL A 202 12.89 16.25 6.11
C VAL A 202 11.78 16.19 5.04
N TRP A 203 10.54 16.52 5.41
CA TRP A 203 9.43 16.64 4.46
C TRP A 203 9.66 17.73 3.42
N ASN A 204 10.05 18.94 3.86
CA ASN A 204 10.35 20.05 2.95
C ASN A 204 11.55 19.73 2.03
N GLU A 205 12.60 19.08 2.55
CA GLU A 205 13.75 18.63 1.75
C GLU A 205 13.35 17.59 0.69
N ALA A 206 12.52 16.61 1.05
CA ALA A 206 12.02 15.60 0.12
C ALA A 206 11.11 16.22 -0.95
N ARG A 207 10.20 17.11 -0.56
CA ARG A 207 9.34 17.87 -1.47
C ARG A 207 10.16 18.65 -2.49
N HIS A 208 11.14 19.43 -2.01
CA HIS A 208 11.98 20.24 -2.87
C HIS A 208 12.80 19.36 -3.83
N ALA A 209 13.33 18.23 -3.36
CA ALA A 209 14.04 17.29 -4.22
C ALA A 209 13.13 16.72 -5.34
N LEU A 210 11.88 16.37 -5.01
CA LEU A 210 10.90 15.91 -6.00
C LEU A 210 10.58 16.99 -7.04
N GLU A 211 10.31 18.21 -6.59
CA GLU A 211 10.05 19.36 -7.47
C GLU A 211 11.25 19.69 -8.37
N CYS A 212 12.48 19.63 -7.86
CA CYS A 212 13.69 19.82 -8.66
C CYS A 212 13.99 18.66 -9.62
N SER A 213 13.42 17.48 -9.37
CA SER A 213 13.61 16.29 -10.20
C SER A 213 12.56 16.14 -11.31
N LEU A 214 11.63 17.11 -11.42
CA LEU A 214 10.62 17.16 -12.47
C LEU A 214 11.29 17.12 -13.85
N GLY A 215 10.84 16.18 -14.69
CA GLY A 215 11.35 15.99 -16.04
C GLY A 215 12.44 14.93 -16.20
N ILE A 216 13.00 14.40 -15.10
CA ILE A 216 13.92 13.25 -15.18
C ILE A 216 13.07 11.98 -15.29
N PRO A 217 13.15 11.22 -16.40
CA PRO A 217 12.28 10.07 -16.64
C PRO A 217 12.80 8.81 -15.90
N SER A 218 12.84 8.81 -14.58
CA SER A 218 13.37 7.71 -13.75
C SER A 218 12.28 6.95 -13.00
N PHE A 219 12.37 5.61 -12.99
CA PHE A 219 11.52 4.76 -12.15
C PHE A 219 11.75 5.00 -10.65
N ARG A 220 12.97 5.39 -10.23
CA ARG A 220 13.25 5.77 -8.85
C ARG A 220 12.49 7.03 -8.45
N ILE A 221 12.41 8.02 -9.34
CA ILE A 221 11.65 9.26 -9.11
C ILE A 221 10.15 8.98 -9.12
N ALA A 222 9.65 8.15 -10.03
CA ALA A 222 8.25 7.73 -10.01
C ALA A 222 7.87 7.02 -8.70
N PHE A 223 8.72 6.11 -8.21
CA PHE A 223 8.51 5.45 -6.92
C PHE A 223 8.64 6.39 -5.72
N ALA A 224 9.59 7.35 -5.77
CA ALA A 224 9.73 8.39 -4.76
C ALA A 224 8.47 9.27 -4.66
N ASN A 225 7.88 9.63 -5.80
CA ASN A 225 6.60 10.36 -5.86
C ASN A 225 5.45 9.55 -5.24
N ILE A 226 5.40 8.22 -5.46
CA ILE A 226 4.42 7.35 -4.80
C ILE A 226 4.63 7.36 -3.29
N ILE A 227 5.85 7.06 -2.82
CA ILE A 227 6.15 7.02 -1.38
C ILE A 227 5.80 8.35 -0.71
N PHE A 228 6.23 9.47 -1.30
CA PHE A 228 5.97 10.79 -0.76
C PHE A 228 4.49 11.17 -0.74
N SER A 229 3.68 10.60 -1.65
CA SER A 229 2.22 10.77 -1.64
C SER A 229 1.53 10.09 -0.48
N LEU A 230 2.16 9.07 0.12
CA LEU A 230 1.69 8.41 1.32
C LEU A 230 2.17 9.14 2.59
N THR A 231 3.04 10.14 2.43
CA THR A 231 3.53 10.98 3.52
C THR A 231 2.61 12.17 3.74
N GLN A 232 2.05 12.28 4.94
CA GLN A 232 1.23 13.43 5.29
C GLN A 232 2.07 14.70 5.48
N SER A 233 1.54 15.82 5.00
CA SER A 233 2.10 17.14 5.30
C SER A 233 1.95 17.40 6.80
N PRO A 234 3.00 17.84 7.51
CA PRO A 234 2.86 18.37 8.86
C PRO A 234 1.81 19.49 8.86
N LEU A 235 0.87 19.44 9.81
CA LEU A 235 -0.17 20.47 9.95
C LEU A 235 0.32 21.58 10.88
N ASP A 236 0.03 22.83 10.52
CA ASP A 236 0.23 23.97 11.41
C ASP A 236 -0.80 23.89 12.56
N ARG A 237 -0.33 24.07 13.81
CA ARG A 237 -1.15 23.95 15.04
C ARG A 237 -2.38 24.89 15.11
N GLY A 238 -2.56 25.78 14.13
CA GLY A 238 -3.65 26.76 14.08
C GLY A 238 -4.88 26.37 13.23
N GLN A 239 -4.87 25.23 12.53
CA GLN A 239 -6.04 24.78 11.76
C GLN A 239 -7.02 23.98 12.63
N GLU A 240 -7.84 24.69 13.42
CA GLU A 240 -9.02 24.11 14.05
C GLU A 240 -10.22 24.29 13.10
N GLY A 241 -10.44 23.30 12.24
CA GLY A 241 -11.65 23.18 11.40
C GLY A 241 -12.61 22.13 11.97
N SER A 242 -13.88 22.19 11.56
CA SER A 242 -14.84 21.10 11.83
C SER A 242 -14.38 19.79 11.18
N LEU A 243 -14.85 18.63 11.67
CA LEU A 243 -14.46 17.31 11.12
C LEU A 243 -14.71 17.19 9.62
N SER A 244 -15.84 17.70 9.13
CA SER A 244 -16.16 17.71 7.69
C SER A 244 -15.16 18.56 6.93
N GLU A 245 -14.84 19.76 7.43
CA GLU A 245 -13.81 20.61 6.81
C GLU A 245 -12.42 19.97 6.85
N LEU A 246 -12.05 19.25 7.91
CA LEU A 246 -10.75 18.58 8.00
C LEU A 246 -10.60 17.45 6.97
N LEU A 247 -11.65 16.66 6.75
CA LEU A 247 -11.65 15.57 5.77
C LEU A 247 -11.87 16.07 4.34
N GLU A 248 -12.66 17.12 4.14
CA GLU A 248 -12.90 17.75 2.83
C GLU A 248 -11.72 18.60 2.34
N ASN A 249 -10.95 19.21 3.26
CA ASN A 249 -9.74 19.96 2.92
C ASN A 249 -8.50 19.07 2.73
N ASP A 250 -8.58 17.77 3.03
CA ASP A 250 -7.53 16.81 2.70
C ASP A 250 -7.39 16.74 1.17
N ARG A 251 -6.27 17.24 0.65
CA ARG A 251 -6.08 17.38 -0.80
C ARG A 251 -5.60 16.08 -1.40
N ALA A 252 -6.15 15.73 -2.56
CA ALA A 252 -5.66 14.60 -3.33
C ALA A 252 -4.13 14.72 -3.57
N PRO A 253 -3.38 13.61 -3.45
CA PRO A 253 -1.93 13.62 -3.53
C PRO A 253 -1.42 13.95 -4.94
N ILE A 254 -0.97 15.19 -5.16
CA ILE A 254 -0.49 15.69 -6.47
C ILE A 254 0.73 14.91 -6.98
N PHE A 255 1.63 14.49 -6.08
CA PHE A 255 2.81 13.71 -6.45
C PHE A 255 2.44 12.33 -7.01
N LEU A 256 1.32 11.75 -6.56
CA LEU A 256 0.82 10.47 -7.07
C LEU A 256 0.39 10.62 -8.52
N GLU A 257 -0.18 11.78 -8.89
CA GLU A 257 -0.52 12.06 -10.28
C GLU A 257 0.71 12.11 -11.18
N THR A 258 1.77 12.75 -10.69
CA THR A 258 3.04 12.83 -11.41
C THR A 258 3.63 11.43 -11.60
N ALA A 259 3.62 10.59 -10.57
CA ALA A 259 4.06 9.20 -10.66
C ALA A 259 3.25 8.41 -11.70
N ASN A 260 1.91 8.46 -11.62
CA ASN A 260 1.03 7.69 -12.49
C ASN A 260 1.17 8.07 -13.96
N ARG A 261 1.29 9.36 -14.28
CA ARG A 261 1.54 9.82 -15.65
C ARG A 261 2.88 9.32 -16.19
N GLN A 262 3.92 9.32 -15.37
CA GLN A 262 5.23 8.78 -15.74
C GLN A 262 5.17 7.25 -15.96
N LEU A 263 4.55 6.51 -15.04
CA LEU A 263 4.41 5.06 -15.15
C LEU A 263 3.58 4.64 -16.35
N PHE A 264 2.50 5.35 -16.65
CA PHE A 264 1.72 5.15 -17.86
C PHE A 264 2.56 5.38 -19.12
N THR A 265 3.34 6.46 -19.14
CA THR A 265 4.27 6.74 -20.25
C THR A 265 5.30 5.62 -20.42
N PHE A 266 5.88 5.12 -19.32
CA PHE A 266 6.83 4.00 -19.38
C PHE A 266 6.18 2.72 -19.89
N ARG A 267 4.97 2.40 -19.42
CA ARG A 267 4.21 1.24 -19.90
C ARG A 267 3.92 1.36 -21.39
N HIS A 268 3.44 2.50 -21.85
CA HIS A 268 3.17 2.72 -23.28
C HIS A 268 4.43 2.53 -24.14
N LYS A 269 5.56 3.12 -23.72
CA LYS A 269 6.85 2.95 -24.41
C LYS A 269 7.34 1.49 -24.38
N PHE A 270 7.20 0.81 -23.26
CA PHE A 270 7.52 -0.61 -23.13
C PHE A 270 6.67 -1.49 -24.06
N MET A 271 5.35 -1.29 -24.08
CA MET A 271 4.45 -2.02 -24.99
C MET A 271 4.80 -1.78 -26.46
N ARG A 272 5.22 -0.55 -26.81
CA ARG A 272 5.70 -0.23 -28.15
C ARG A 272 6.99 -0.99 -28.49
N LEU A 273 7.97 -1.01 -27.58
CA LEU A 273 9.22 -1.76 -27.76
C LEU A 273 8.94 -3.27 -27.91
N GLN A 274 8.04 -3.81 -27.08
CA GLN A 274 7.64 -5.22 -27.16
C GLN A 274 7.02 -5.56 -28.52
N ARG A 275 6.15 -4.69 -29.06
CA ARG A 275 5.52 -4.88 -30.38
C ARG A 275 6.49 -4.77 -31.56
N GLN A 276 7.54 -3.96 -31.42
CA GLN A 276 8.55 -3.73 -32.45
C GLN A 276 9.67 -4.79 -32.43
N SER A 277 9.69 -5.69 -31.44
CA SER A 277 10.68 -6.76 -31.34
C SER A 277 10.44 -7.88 -32.39
N PRO A 278 11.50 -8.45 -32.99
CA PRO A 278 11.37 -9.45 -34.06
C PRO A 278 10.69 -10.77 -33.61
N PRO A 279 10.04 -11.49 -34.54
CA PRO A 279 9.14 -12.63 -34.24
C PRO A 279 9.80 -13.82 -33.52
N LYS A 280 11.13 -14.00 -33.56
CA LYS A 280 11.84 -15.04 -32.78
C LYS A 280 11.65 -14.91 -31.26
N VAL A 281 11.32 -13.71 -30.75
CA VAL A 281 10.97 -13.48 -29.33
C VAL A 281 9.49 -13.78 -29.04
N ARG A 282 8.62 -13.71 -30.06
CA ARG A 282 7.24 -14.23 -29.97
C ARG A 282 7.21 -15.77 -29.95
N GLU A 283 8.20 -16.45 -30.51
CA GLU A 283 8.30 -17.92 -30.51
C GLU A 283 8.89 -18.50 -29.22
N LEU A 284 9.82 -17.81 -28.55
CA LEU A 284 10.18 -18.13 -27.14
C LEU A 284 8.97 -18.04 -26.19
N ARG A 285 7.91 -17.32 -26.60
CA ARG A 285 6.61 -17.27 -25.91
C ARG A 285 5.74 -18.51 -26.16
N ARG A 286 6.05 -19.32 -27.18
CA ARG A 286 5.26 -20.50 -27.62
C ARG A 286 6.00 -21.83 -27.46
N GLU A 287 7.33 -21.88 -27.57
CA GLU A 287 8.13 -23.11 -27.49
C GLU A 287 8.33 -23.68 -26.07
N SER A 288 7.95 -22.96 -25.00
CA SER A 288 7.84 -23.57 -23.67
C SER A 288 6.64 -24.52 -23.54
N ILE A 289 5.84 -24.67 -24.61
CA ILE A 289 4.71 -25.58 -24.72
C ILE A 289 5.11 -26.69 -25.71
N GLY A 290 5.97 -27.61 -25.24
CA GLY A 290 6.16 -28.94 -25.84
C GLY A 290 7.16 -29.04 -26.99
N SER A 291 8.33 -29.64 -26.71
CA SER A 291 8.95 -30.60 -27.63
C SER A 291 10.04 -31.41 -26.92
N THR A 292 9.78 -32.70 -26.78
CA THR A 292 10.79 -33.74 -26.60
C THR A 292 11.22 -34.21 -28.00
N MET A 293 12.53 -34.19 -28.29
CA MET A 293 13.24 -34.93 -29.35
C MET A 293 12.62 -34.85 -30.76
N THR A 294 13.23 -34.19 -31.74
CA THR A 294 14.16 -34.69 -32.79
C THR A 294 14.03 -33.58 -33.86
N ASP A 295 15.02 -33.04 -34.57
CA ASP A 295 16.03 -33.70 -35.40
C ASP A 295 17.04 -32.64 -35.87
N VAL A 296 18.26 -33.08 -36.12
CA VAL A 296 19.41 -32.27 -36.54
C VAL A 296 19.34 -32.02 -38.05
N LEU A 297 19.22 -30.76 -38.50
CA LEU A 297 19.67 -30.36 -39.84
C LEU A 297 20.24 -28.92 -39.84
N GLU A 298 21.38 -28.80 -40.54
CA GLU A 298 22.36 -27.71 -40.55
C GLU A 298 21.95 -26.42 -41.33
N MET A 299 22.67 -25.33 -40.98
CA MET A 299 22.98 -24.07 -41.72
C MET A 299 22.03 -22.86 -41.64
N PRO A 300 22.51 -21.60 -41.88
CA PRO A 300 23.89 -21.07 -41.88
C PRO A 300 24.10 -19.91 -40.88
N GLN A 301 25.36 -19.68 -40.48
CA GLN A 301 25.75 -18.54 -39.65
C GLN A 301 25.62 -17.21 -40.43
N LEU A 302 24.73 -16.34 -39.94
CA LEU A 302 24.71 -14.92 -40.28
C LEU A 302 25.20 -14.13 -39.06
N SER A 303 26.36 -13.51 -39.25
CA SER A 303 27.06 -12.63 -38.33
C SER A 303 26.20 -11.40 -37.99
N GLY A 304 25.88 -11.24 -36.70
CA GLY A 304 25.22 -10.05 -36.15
C GLY A 304 23.94 -10.40 -35.37
N SER A 305 24.07 -10.92 -34.15
CA SER A 305 22.92 -10.96 -33.26
C SER A 305 22.51 -9.51 -32.92
N PRO A 306 21.25 -9.09 -33.16
CA PRO A 306 20.78 -7.85 -32.58
C PRO A 306 20.79 -8.07 -31.07
N GLN A 307 21.65 -7.36 -30.34
CA GLN A 307 21.67 -7.37 -28.88
C GLN A 307 20.26 -6.98 -28.41
N LEU A 308 19.48 -7.96 -27.98
CA LEU A 308 18.11 -7.74 -27.52
C LEU A 308 18.15 -6.91 -26.25
N ASP A 309 17.22 -5.97 -26.16
CA ASP A 309 17.08 -5.05 -25.04
C ASP A 309 16.99 -5.81 -23.70
N PRO A 310 17.82 -5.47 -22.69
CA PRO A 310 17.85 -6.17 -21.40
C PRO A 310 16.50 -6.19 -20.68
N ILE A 311 15.62 -5.21 -20.92
CA ILE A 311 14.27 -5.18 -20.32
C ILE A 311 13.36 -6.23 -20.96
N LEU A 312 13.54 -6.51 -22.26
CA LEU A 312 12.72 -7.50 -22.96
C LEU A 312 13.16 -8.92 -22.62
N THR A 313 14.47 -9.14 -22.43
CA THR A 313 15.03 -10.45 -22.12
C THR A 313 14.87 -10.84 -20.65
N ASN A 314 15.05 -9.89 -19.71
CA ASN A 314 14.98 -10.19 -18.28
C ASN A 314 13.53 -10.20 -17.75
N GLN A 315 13.07 -11.37 -17.28
CA GLN A 315 11.75 -11.54 -16.68
C GLN A 315 11.56 -10.67 -15.41
N GLU A 316 12.58 -10.53 -14.56
CA GLU A 316 12.48 -9.74 -13.31
C GLU A 316 12.15 -8.27 -13.62
N HIS A 317 12.74 -7.71 -14.69
CA HIS A 317 12.48 -6.33 -15.11
C HIS A 317 11.07 -6.15 -15.66
N ARG A 318 10.60 -7.07 -16.51
CA ARG A 318 9.21 -7.03 -17.05
C ARG A 318 8.19 -7.12 -15.94
N THR A 319 8.38 -8.07 -15.03
CA THR A 319 7.53 -8.25 -13.86
C THR A 319 7.54 -7.00 -12.97
N THR A 320 8.72 -6.45 -12.65
CA THR A 320 8.82 -5.24 -11.81
C THR A 320 8.15 -4.03 -12.45
N LEU A 321 8.22 -3.90 -13.78
CA LEU A 321 7.50 -2.85 -14.51
C LEU A 321 5.98 -3.04 -14.38
N GLY A 322 5.49 -4.27 -14.53
CA GLY A 322 4.09 -4.64 -14.30
C GLY A 322 3.62 -4.31 -12.90
N LEU A 323 4.42 -4.67 -11.88
CA LEU A 323 4.14 -4.35 -10.47
C LEU A 323 4.15 -2.84 -10.21
N MET A 324 5.12 -2.09 -10.74
CA MET A 324 5.13 -0.62 -10.61
C MET A 324 3.87 0.01 -11.21
N PHE A 325 3.47 -0.44 -12.39
CA PHE A 325 2.24 0.06 -13.02
C PHE A 325 1.00 -0.32 -12.20
N TRP A 326 0.91 -1.56 -11.72
CA TRP A 326 -0.18 -1.99 -10.85
C TRP A 326 -0.26 -1.18 -9.56
N LEU A 327 0.88 -0.95 -8.91
CA LEU A 327 0.97 -0.12 -7.69
C LEU A 327 0.42 1.29 -7.92
N GLY A 328 0.81 1.92 -9.03
CA GLY A 328 0.28 3.23 -9.42
C GLY A 328 -1.24 3.21 -9.62
N VAL A 329 -1.75 2.21 -10.35
CA VAL A 329 -3.20 2.03 -10.58
C VAL A 329 -3.96 1.78 -9.27
N MET A 330 -3.42 0.96 -8.36
CA MET A 330 -4.04 0.68 -7.06
C MET A 330 -4.20 1.96 -6.24
N PHE A 331 -3.12 2.73 -6.08
CA PHE A 331 -3.16 3.97 -5.31
C PHE A 331 -4.01 5.05 -5.99
N ASP A 332 -3.97 5.18 -7.31
CA ASP A 332 -4.86 6.09 -8.05
C ASP A 332 -6.33 5.76 -7.81
N THR A 333 -6.67 4.47 -7.88
CA THR A 333 -8.04 3.98 -7.73
C THR A 333 -8.59 4.25 -6.32
N VAL A 334 -7.79 3.99 -5.29
CA VAL A 334 -8.18 4.31 -3.91
C VAL A 334 -8.29 5.82 -3.71
N SER A 335 -7.29 6.59 -4.17
CA SER A 335 -7.28 8.05 -4.10
C SER A 335 -8.50 8.66 -4.78
N ALA A 336 -8.81 8.23 -6.01
CA ALA A 336 -9.87 8.80 -6.82
C ALA A 336 -11.25 8.66 -6.16
N ALA A 337 -11.55 7.50 -5.57
CA ALA A 337 -12.79 7.28 -4.85
C ALA A 337 -12.87 8.07 -3.53
N MET A 338 -11.77 8.18 -2.78
CA MET A 338 -11.74 8.95 -1.52
C MET A 338 -11.94 10.44 -1.76
N TYR A 339 -11.25 11.02 -2.75
CA TYR A 339 -11.29 12.45 -3.03
C TYR A 339 -12.30 12.84 -4.12
N GLN A 340 -13.15 11.90 -4.55
CA GLN A 340 -14.18 12.09 -5.58
C GLN A 340 -13.66 12.75 -6.86
N ARG A 341 -12.45 12.37 -7.28
CA ARG A 341 -11.80 12.89 -8.50
C ARG A 341 -11.80 11.86 -9.62
N PRO A 342 -11.69 12.28 -10.89
CA PRO A 342 -11.47 11.36 -11.99
C PRO A 342 -10.16 10.56 -11.83
N LEU A 343 -10.17 9.36 -12.43
CA LEU A 343 -9.00 8.50 -12.56
C LEU A 343 -7.97 9.12 -13.50
N ILE A 344 -6.69 8.90 -13.19
CA ILE A 344 -5.56 9.36 -14.01
C ILE A 344 -5.28 8.36 -15.12
N VAL A 345 -5.33 7.08 -14.78
CA VAL A 345 -5.28 5.99 -15.75
C VAL A 345 -6.71 5.55 -16.03
N SER A 346 -7.18 5.82 -17.24
CA SER A 346 -8.53 5.46 -17.70
C SER A 346 -8.77 3.94 -17.67
N ASP A 347 -10.02 3.52 -17.78
CA ASP A 347 -10.36 2.10 -17.86
C ASP A 347 -9.81 1.47 -19.14
N GLU A 348 -9.75 2.23 -20.23
CA GLU A 348 -9.19 1.83 -21.51
C GLU A 348 -7.67 1.61 -21.42
N ASP A 349 -6.98 2.53 -20.73
CA ASP A 349 -5.52 2.55 -20.60
C ASP A 349 -4.98 1.54 -19.57
N SER A 350 -5.86 1.03 -18.70
CA SER A 350 -5.55 0.00 -17.70
C SER A 350 -5.91 -1.42 -18.15
N GLN A 351 -6.42 -1.61 -19.37
CA GLN A 351 -6.69 -2.98 -19.86
C GLN A 351 -5.39 -3.77 -20.13
N ILE A 352 -5.47 -5.09 -20.00
CA ILE A 352 -4.40 -6.01 -20.43
C ILE A 352 -4.50 -6.21 -21.94
N ALA A 353 -3.40 -5.98 -22.68
CA ALA A 353 -3.35 -6.07 -24.14
C ALA A 353 -3.47 -7.51 -24.71
N SER A 354 -3.62 -8.52 -23.85
CA SER A 354 -3.70 -9.95 -24.22
C SER A 354 -5.00 -10.33 -24.94
N ALA A 355 -5.95 -9.41 -25.10
CA ALA A 355 -7.10 -9.57 -25.99
C ALA A 355 -6.81 -9.06 -27.42
N SER A 356 -5.69 -9.46 -28.01
CA SER A 356 -5.57 -9.37 -29.47
C SER A 356 -6.34 -10.55 -30.06
N PRO A 357 -7.37 -10.33 -30.91
CA PRO A 357 -7.89 -11.42 -31.71
C PRO A 357 -6.71 -11.94 -32.52
N SER A 358 -6.53 -13.26 -32.53
CA SER A 358 -5.69 -13.87 -33.54
C SER A 358 -6.26 -13.44 -34.90
N MET A 359 -5.62 -12.46 -35.55
CA MET A 359 -5.66 -12.36 -36.99
C MET A 359 -4.97 -13.63 -37.48
N ILE A 360 -5.75 -14.69 -37.60
CA ILE A 360 -5.41 -15.78 -38.51
C ILE A 360 -5.56 -15.11 -39.87
N ASP A 361 -4.43 -14.88 -40.54
CA ASP A 361 -4.40 -14.64 -41.96
C ASP A 361 -5.32 -15.66 -42.63
N SER A 362 -6.43 -15.19 -43.16
CA SER A 362 -7.08 -15.84 -44.28
C SER A 362 -6.78 -14.95 -45.47
N GLU A 363 -5.58 -15.12 -46.01
CA GLU A 363 -5.42 -14.96 -47.45
C GLU A 363 -6.42 -15.92 -48.12
N ASP A 364 -7.06 -15.42 -49.17
CA ASP A 364 -8.03 -16.09 -50.05
C ASP A 364 -9.44 -16.37 -49.50
N GLN A 365 -10.33 -15.37 -49.64
CA GLN A 365 -11.45 -15.47 -50.59
C GLN A 365 -12.26 -14.16 -50.68
N ILE A 366 -12.21 -13.56 -51.86
CA ILE A 366 -13.28 -12.70 -52.36
C ILE A 366 -14.42 -13.65 -52.75
N ASP A 367 -15.58 -13.55 -52.10
CA ASP A 367 -16.83 -14.14 -52.61
C ASP A 367 -17.98 -13.14 -52.51
N PHE A 368 -18.62 -12.92 -53.66
CA PHE A 368 -19.76 -12.05 -53.89
C PHE A 368 -21.04 -12.90 -53.78
N GLY A 369 -21.82 -12.76 -52.71
CA GLY A 369 -23.18 -13.31 -52.66
C GLY A 369 -23.69 -13.59 -51.25
N GLY A 370 -24.81 -12.97 -50.88
CA GLY A 370 -25.39 -13.06 -49.54
C GLY A 370 -26.04 -14.40 -49.20
N TRP A 371 -26.01 -14.76 -47.91
CA TRP A 371 -27.11 -15.26 -47.06
C TRP A 371 -26.57 -15.34 -45.61
N HIS A 372 -27.31 -14.78 -44.65
CA HIS A 372 -26.99 -14.72 -43.22
C HIS A 372 -27.08 -16.10 -42.52
N ILE A 373 -26.16 -16.39 -41.59
CA ILE A 373 -26.45 -16.99 -40.26
C ILE A 373 -25.48 -16.39 -39.22
N PRO A 374 -25.94 -15.96 -38.02
CA PRO A 374 -25.12 -15.24 -37.05
C PRO A 374 -24.28 -16.20 -36.19
N ARG A 375 -22.97 -15.95 -36.12
CA ARG A 375 -22.10 -16.54 -35.10
C ARG A 375 -21.47 -15.44 -34.27
N ASN A 376 -22.28 -14.84 -33.40
CA ASN A 376 -21.78 -14.01 -32.30
C ASN A 376 -21.18 -14.92 -31.23
N GLU A 377 -20.03 -15.52 -31.52
CA GLU A 377 -19.02 -15.83 -30.50
C GLU A 377 -17.98 -14.72 -30.57
N ILE A 378 -18.41 -13.49 -30.23
CA ILE A 378 -17.46 -12.44 -29.87
C ILE A 378 -16.81 -12.95 -28.59
N ARG A 379 -15.67 -13.61 -28.73
CA ARG A 379 -14.81 -14.02 -27.62
C ARG A 379 -14.56 -12.78 -26.78
N GLU A 380 -15.29 -12.65 -25.67
CA GLU A 380 -15.37 -11.41 -24.90
C GLU A 380 -13.96 -10.92 -24.55
N LYS A 381 -13.69 -9.67 -24.90
CA LYS A 381 -12.48 -8.97 -24.48
C LYS A 381 -12.42 -9.07 -22.96
N GLN A 382 -11.39 -9.73 -22.42
CA GLN A 382 -11.24 -9.87 -20.97
C GLN A 382 -11.07 -8.46 -20.37
N ASP A 383 -12.14 -7.95 -19.75
CA ASP A 383 -12.12 -6.70 -19.01
C ASP A 383 -11.49 -6.95 -17.64
N VAL A 384 -10.35 -6.29 -17.38
CA VAL A 384 -9.65 -6.36 -16.10
C VAL A 384 -10.58 -5.96 -14.96
N TRP A 385 -11.41 -4.96 -15.21
CA TRP A 385 -12.33 -4.42 -14.22
C TRP A 385 -13.67 -5.15 -14.18
N GLY A 386 -13.87 -6.14 -15.05
CA GLY A 386 -14.98 -7.09 -15.02
C GLY A 386 -14.66 -8.29 -14.12
N ASP A 387 -14.95 -9.48 -14.62
CA ASP A 387 -14.80 -10.71 -13.82
C ASP A 387 -13.34 -11.15 -13.64
N PHE A 388 -12.38 -10.54 -14.34
CA PHE A 388 -10.98 -10.97 -14.35
C PHE A 388 -10.38 -11.05 -12.93
N LEU A 389 -10.55 -9.99 -12.14
CA LEU A 389 -10.04 -9.94 -10.75
C LEU A 389 -10.81 -10.85 -9.78
N LEU A 390 -11.94 -11.42 -10.21
CA LEU A 390 -12.75 -12.39 -9.45
C LEU A 390 -12.44 -13.84 -9.84
N ARG A 391 -11.64 -14.09 -10.89
CA ARG A 391 -11.46 -15.45 -11.45
C ARG A 391 -10.79 -16.42 -10.49
N SER A 392 -9.73 -15.99 -9.81
CA SER A 392 -8.96 -16.87 -8.91
C SER A 392 -9.85 -17.48 -7.82
N SER A 393 -10.71 -16.67 -7.21
CA SER A 393 -11.68 -17.12 -6.21
C SER A 393 -12.81 -17.95 -6.82
N ILE A 394 -13.31 -17.58 -8.01
CA ILE A 394 -14.35 -18.34 -8.72
C ILE A 394 -13.84 -19.73 -9.13
N GLU A 395 -12.61 -19.85 -9.59
CA GLU A 395 -11.98 -21.12 -9.95
C GLU A 395 -11.77 -22.01 -8.73
N ARG A 396 -11.38 -21.44 -7.59
CA ARG A 396 -11.31 -22.13 -6.29
C ARG A 396 -12.67 -22.63 -5.81
N GLN A 397 -13.74 -21.85 -6.00
CA GLN A 397 -15.10 -22.28 -5.67
C GLN A 397 -15.59 -23.42 -6.58
N LYS A 398 -15.26 -23.35 -7.88
CA LYS A 398 -15.62 -24.40 -8.87
C LYS A 398 -14.89 -25.72 -8.62
N SER A 399 -13.66 -25.69 -8.09
CA SER A 399 -12.89 -26.90 -7.77
C SER A 399 -13.35 -27.61 -6.49
N SER A 400 -14.46 -27.18 -5.88
CA SER A 400 -15.01 -27.74 -4.62
C SER A 400 -14.04 -27.69 -3.44
N GLN A 401 -13.00 -26.86 -3.49
CA GLN A 401 -12.14 -26.61 -2.35
C GLN A 401 -12.92 -25.81 -1.30
N ALA A 402 -12.92 -26.30 -0.06
CA ALA A 402 -13.54 -25.60 1.05
C ALA A 402 -12.93 -24.20 1.20
N GLN A 403 -13.76 -23.21 1.53
CA GLN A 403 -13.25 -21.86 1.82
C GLN A 403 -12.28 -21.93 3.00
N PRO A 404 -11.11 -21.29 2.89
CA PRO A 404 -10.11 -21.29 3.95
C PRO A 404 -10.69 -20.64 5.21
N ARG A 405 -10.46 -21.27 6.36
CA ARG A 405 -10.89 -20.84 7.70
C ARG A 405 -9.68 -20.81 8.61
N TRP A 406 -9.67 -19.92 9.60
CA TRP A 406 -8.67 -19.99 10.66
C TRP A 406 -9.07 -21.06 11.70
N PRO A 407 -8.14 -21.84 12.28
CA PRO A 407 -6.70 -21.85 12.05
C PRO A 407 -6.27 -22.54 10.75
N CYS A 408 -5.36 -21.91 10.01
CA CYS A 408 -4.75 -22.45 8.79
C CYS A 408 -3.22 -22.18 8.76
N PRO A 409 -2.46 -22.84 7.88
CA PRO A 409 -1.05 -22.54 7.67
C PRO A 409 -0.83 -21.08 7.26
N TYR A 410 0.37 -20.55 7.55
CA TYR A 410 0.72 -19.16 7.27
C TYR A 410 0.58 -18.83 5.78
N GLU A 411 1.04 -19.71 4.91
CA GLU A 411 1.02 -19.53 3.45
C GLU A 411 -0.41 -19.53 2.91
N GLU A 412 -1.32 -20.29 3.53
CA GLU A 412 -2.74 -20.30 3.16
C GLU A 412 -3.38 -18.96 3.56
N ALA A 413 -3.14 -18.48 4.77
CA ALA A 413 -3.60 -17.15 5.21
C ALA A 413 -3.05 -16.03 4.31
N ALA A 414 -1.76 -16.07 3.97
CA ALA A 414 -1.11 -15.12 3.09
C ALA A 414 -1.73 -15.13 1.67
N SER A 415 -2.04 -16.32 1.14
CA SER A 415 -2.72 -16.49 -0.16
C SER A 415 -4.09 -15.83 -0.17
N VAL A 416 -4.90 -16.07 0.86
CA VAL A 416 -6.25 -15.47 0.96
C VAL A 416 -6.19 -13.94 0.96
N LEU A 417 -5.29 -13.37 1.76
CA LEU A 417 -5.12 -11.92 1.85
C LEU A 417 -4.55 -11.32 0.55
N SER A 418 -3.62 -12.01 -0.10
CA SER A 418 -3.05 -11.58 -1.38
C SER A 418 -4.08 -11.59 -2.51
N GLU A 419 -4.96 -12.60 -2.56
CA GLU A 419 -6.06 -12.71 -3.53
C GLU A 419 -7.19 -11.72 -3.27
N ALA A 420 -7.47 -11.40 -2.01
CA ALA A 420 -8.49 -10.42 -1.65
C ALA A 420 -8.05 -8.98 -2.01
N THR A 421 -6.75 -8.70 -2.14
CA THR A 421 -6.23 -7.35 -2.40
C THR A 421 -6.75 -6.74 -3.71
N PRO A 422 -6.70 -7.41 -4.88
CA PRO A 422 -7.26 -6.85 -6.11
C PRO A 422 -8.78 -6.68 -6.06
N VAL A 423 -9.52 -7.52 -5.33
CA VAL A 423 -10.97 -7.37 -5.14
C VAL A 423 -11.30 -6.11 -4.35
N LYS A 424 -10.49 -5.80 -3.31
CA LYS A 424 -10.55 -4.49 -2.64
C LYS A 424 -10.30 -3.34 -3.61
N VAL A 425 -9.30 -3.44 -4.49
CA VAL A 425 -9.05 -2.37 -5.49
C VAL A 425 -10.23 -2.24 -6.45
N LEU A 426 -10.85 -3.35 -6.84
CA LEU A 426 -12.01 -3.37 -7.73
C LEU A 426 -13.21 -2.63 -7.15
N ILE A 427 -13.53 -2.78 -5.86
CA ILE A 427 -14.67 -2.05 -5.27
C ILE A 427 -14.42 -0.53 -5.26
N TYR A 428 -13.21 -0.06 -4.95
CA TYR A 428 -12.86 1.36 -5.08
C TYR A 428 -12.96 1.86 -6.53
N ARG A 429 -12.55 1.03 -7.51
CA ARG A 429 -12.70 1.33 -8.93
C ARG A 429 -14.16 1.51 -9.30
N ARG A 430 -15.03 0.60 -8.86
CA ARG A 430 -16.47 0.65 -9.10
C ARG A 430 -17.10 1.89 -8.47
N VAL A 431 -16.75 2.23 -7.23
CA VAL A 431 -17.22 3.48 -6.58
C VAL A 431 -16.82 4.70 -7.40
N THR A 432 -15.57 4.78 -7.86
CA THR A 432 -15.09 5.91 -8.68
C THR A 432 -15.81 6.00 -10.03
N GLN A 433 -16.03 4.86 -10.68
CA GLN A 433 -16.79 4.79 -11.93
C GLN A 433 -18.23 5.24 -11.74
N LEU A 434 -18.88 4.83 -10.64
CA LEU A 434 -20.23 5.28 -10.29
C LEU A 434 -20.29 6.79 -10.05
N GLN A 435 -19.36 7.33 -9.24
CA GLN A 435 -19.22 8.79 -9.01
C GLN A 435 -19.03 9.54 -10.33
N THR A 436 -18.21 9.00 -11.25
CA THR A 436 -17.97 9.59 -12.57
C THR A 436 -19.21 9.55 -13.47
N LEU A 437 -19.99 8.46 -13.43
CA LEU A 437 -21.24 8.35 -14.19
C LEU A 437 -22.28 9.37 -13.71
N VAL A 438 -22.38 9.57 -12.40
CA VAL A 438 -23.23 10.60 -11.79
C VAL A 438 -22.81 11.99 -12.28
N TYR A 439 -21.52 12.32 -12.17
CA TYR A 439 -20.99 13.61 -12.62
C TYR A 439 -21.23 13.87 -14.13
N ARG A 440 -21.13 12.82 -14.96
CA ARG A 440 -21.35 12.92 -16.42
C ARG A 440 -22.83 12.93 -16.83
N GLY A 441 -23.77 12.82 -15.89
CA GLY A 441 -25.21 12.78 -16.20
C GLY A 441 -25.60 11.53 -16.99
N ALA A 442 -25.09 10.36 -16.60
CA ALA A 442 -25.48 9.09 -17.21
C ALA A 442 -27.00 8.83 -17.07
N SER A 443 -27.58 8.05 -17.98
CA SER A 443 -29.00 7.68 -17.91
C SER A 443 -29.30 6.83 -16.67
N PRO A 444 -30.53 6.90 -16.12
CA PRO A 444 -30.94 6.09 -14.96
C PRO A 444 -30.68 4.59 -15.17
N ASP A 445 -31.03 4.04 -16.34
CA ASP A 445 -30.82 2.62 -16.65
C ASP A 445 -29.35 2.21 -16.57
N ARG A 446 -28.45 3.09 -17.04
CA ARG A 446 -27.01 2.85 -17.01
C ARG A 446 -26.46 2.95 -15.58
N LEU A 447 -27.00 3.85 -14.76
CA LEU A 447 -26.65 3.95 -13.35
C LEU A 447 -27.07 2.68 -12.60
N GLU A 448 -28.28 2.19 -12.81
CA GLU A 448 -28.79 1.00 -12.13
C GLU A 448 -28.06 -0.29 -12.55
N ASP A 449 -27.79 -0.50 -13.84
CA ASP A 449 -26.93 -1.61 -14.31
C ASP A 449 -25.55 -1.57 -13.65
N PHE A 450 -24.99 -0.38 -13.50
CA PHE A 450 -23.68 -0.21 -12.87
C PHE A 450 -23.71 -0.41 -11.35
N ILE A 451 -24.79 0.02 -10.68
CA ILE A 451 -25.02 -0.24 -9.25
C ILE A 451 -25.09 -1.76 -9.02
N GLN A 452 -25.85 -2.49 -9.84
CA GLN A 452 -25.94 -3.95 -9.74
C GLN A 452 -24.57 -4.62 -9.89
N LYS A 453 -23.78 -4.23 -10.90
CA LYS A 453 -22.40 -4.72 -11.08
C LYS A 453 -21.51 -4.42 -9.88
N THR A 454 -21.69 -3.27 -9.25
CA THR A 454 -20.93 -2.87 -8.06
C THR A 454 -21.32 -3.71 -6.85
N LEU A 455 -22.62 -3.94 -6.63
CA LEU A 455 -23.13 -4.79 -5.56
C LEU A 455 -22.71 -6.26 -5.73
N LEU A 456 -22.58 -6.75 -6.96
CA LEU A 456 -22.03 -8.10 -7.23
C LEU A 456 -20.61 -8.26 -6.67
N VAL A 457 -19.76 -7.25 -6.76
CA VAL A 457 -18.41 -7.28 -6.16
C VAL A 457 -18.50 -7.34 -4.64
N TYR A 458 -19.41 -6.57 -4.04
CA TYR A 458 -19.65 -6.59 -2.60
C TYR A 458 -20.16 -7.96 -2.11
N HIS A 459 -21.12 -8.55 -2.83
CA HIS A 459 -21.63 -9.89 -2.55
C HIS A 459 -20.56 -10.97 -2.74
N HIS A 460 -19.72 -10.84 -3.77
CA HIS A 460 -18.60 -11.74 -3.99
C HIS A 460 -17.66 -11.77 -2.79
N TRP A 461 -17.26 -10.60 -2.27
CA TRP A 461 -16.44 -10.52 -1.06
C TRP A 461 -17.12 -11.18 0.14
N ASN A 462 -18.40 -10.86 0.36
CA ASN A 462 -19.17 -11.43 1.47
C ASN A 462 -19.29 -12.94 1.40
N SER A 463 -19.40 -13.50 0.20
CA SER A 463 -19.44 -14.94 0.00
C SER A 463 -18.07 -15.59 0.17
N THR A 464 -16.97 -14.91 -0.17
CA THR A 464 -15.63 -15.53 -0.33
C THR A 464 -14.69 -15.25 0.85
N TYR A 465 -14.60 -14.00 1.29
CA TYR A 465 -13.55 -13.53 2.20
C TYR A 465 -14.07 -13.14 3.59
N ARG A 466 -15.33 -12.72 3.70
CA ARG A 466 -15.91 -12.21 4.97
C ARG A 466 -15.73 -13.17 6.14
N ARG A 467 -15.94 -14.48 5.95
CA ARG A 467 -15.79 -15.47 7.02
C ARG A 467 -14.35 -15.53 7.54
N PHE A 468 -13.38 -15.53 6.63
CA PHE A 468 -11.96 -15.52 6.98
C PHE A 468 -11.57 -14.23 7.73
N MET A 469 -12.02 -13.06 7.28
CA MET A 469 -11.77 -11.79 7.96
C MET A 469 -12.35 -11.78 9.38
N LEU A 470 -13.58 -12.29 9.56
CA LEU A 470 -14.20 -12.43 10.87
C LEU A 470 -13.42 -13.39 11.78
N ASP A 471 -12.92 -14.50 11.24
CA ASP A 471 -12.06 -15.41 12.00
C ASP A 471 -10.77 -14.70 12.45
N CYS A 472 -10.16 -13.87 11.58
CA CYS A 472 -8.98 -13.08 11.91
C CYS A 472 -9.25 -12.06 13.03
N VAL A 473 -10.35 -11.31 12.95
CA VAL A 473 -10.77 -10.39 14.02
C VAL A 473 -11.00 -11.13 15.33
N THR A 474 -11.69 -12.28 15.29
CA THR A 474 -11.99 -13.07 16.49
C THR A 474 -10.73 -13.65 17.15
N ASN A 475 -9.72 -14.01 16.36
CA ASN A 475 -8.51 -14.69 16.82
C ASN A 475 -7.26 -13.80 16.75
N HIS A 476 -7.40 -12.47 16.77
CA HIS A 476 -6.33 -11.52 16.49
C HIS A 476 -5.02 -11.84 17.22
N GLU A 477 -5.09 -12.10 18.52
CA GLU A 477 -3.94 -12.41 19.39
C GLU A 477 -3.16 -13.67 18.98
N HIS A 478 -3.82 -14.62 18.32
CA HIS A 478 -3.23 -15.89 17.91
C HIS A 478 -2.67 -15.86 16.49
N LEU A 479 -2.90 -14.77 15.75
CA LEU A 479 -2.38 -14.60 14.40
C LEU A 479 -0.90 -14.21 14.43
N PRO A 480 -0.10 -14.66 13.45
CA PRO A 480 1.23 -14.12 13.23
C PRO A 480 1.18 -12.61 12.96
N SER A 481 2.17 -11.85 13.46
CA SER A 481 2.17 -10.39 13.40
C SER A 481 2.05 -9.80 11.99
N ARG A 482 2.60 -10.46 10.96
CA ARG A 482 2.39 -10.06 9.56
C ARG A 482 0.95 -10.27 9.09
N ILE A 483 0.32 -11.38 9.49
CA ILE A 483 -1.09 -11.64 9.16
C ILE A 483 -1.96 -10.59 9.86
N GLN A 484 -1.71 -10.31 11.15
CA GLN A 484 -2.38 -9.24 11.89
C GLN A 484 -2.34 -7.90 11.14
N SER A 485 -1.14 -7.52 10.71
CA SER A 485 -0.89 -6.32 9.91
C SER A 485 -1.69 -6.33 8.60
N TRP A 486 -1.53 -7.37 7.78
CA TRP A 486 -2.10 -7.42 6.43
C TRP A 486 -3.62 -7.44 6.44
N TYR A 487 -4.23 -8.27 7.29
CA TYR A 487 -5.69 -8.36 7.34
C TYR A 487 -6.29 -7.07 7.91
N ALA A 488 -5.70 -6.50 8.96
CA ALA A 488 -6.26 -5.29 9.59
C ALA A 488 -6.32 -4.13 8.60
N ILE A 489 -5.27 -3.96 7.80
CA ILE A 489 -5.26 -2.94 6.76
C ILE A 489 -6.27 -3.26 5.67
N LEU A 490 -6.22 -4.47 5.11
CA LEU A 490 -7.05 -4.87 3.98
C LEU A 490 -8.54 -4.74 4.33
N ASP A 491 -8.94 -5.20 5.51
CA ASP A 491 -10.30 -5.16 6.01
C ASP A 491 -10.74 -3.72 6.31
N GLY A 492 -9.89 -2.92 6.97
CA GLY A 492 -10.15 -1.50 7.20
C GLY A 492 -10.33 -0.69 5.90
N HIS A 493 -9.54 -0.99 4.86
CA HIS A 493 -9.68 -0.37 3.55
C HIS A 493 -10.93 -0.85 2.81
N TRP A 494 -11.28 -2.14 2.90
CA TRP A 494 -12.49 -2.70 2.30
C TRP A 494 -13.75 -2.02 2.86
N HIS A 495 -13.86 -1.92 4.18
CA HIS A 495 -15.02 -1.32 4.83
C HIS A 495 -15.18 0.17 4.51
N LEU A 496 -14.08 0.92 4.36
CA LEU A 496 -14.16 2.30 3.87
C LEU A 496 -14.77 2.36 2.46
N ALA A 497 -14.37 1.47 1.54
CA ALA A 497 -14.95 1.45 0.19
C ALA A 497 -16.45 1.17 0.22
N ALA A 498 -16.89 0.24 1.07
CA ALA A 498 -18.31 -0.09 1.22
C ALA A 498 -19.12 1.08 1.81
N MET A 499 -18.56 1.81 2.77
CA MET A 499 -19.18 3.03 3.29
C MET A 499 -19.19 4.17 2.24
N LEU A 500 -18.18 4.29 1.38
CA LEU A 500 -18.19 5.22 0.24
C LEU A 500 -19.21 4.83 -0.83
N LEU A 501 -19.41 3.53 -1.07
CA LEU A 501 -20.49 3.04 -1.92
C LEU A 501 -21.86 3.43 -1.37
N ALA A 502 -22.09 3.25 -0.06
CA ALA A 502 -23.35 3.62 0.58
C ALA A 502 -23.66 5.12 0.40
N ASP A 503 -22.66 5.99 0.53
CA ASP A 503 -22.83 7.44 0.28
C ASP A 503 -23.14 7.75 -1.18
N ALA A 504 -22.47 7.07 -2.12
CA ALA A 504 -22.76 7.24 -3.55
C ALA A 504 -24.21 6.82 -3.88
N LEU A 505 -24.68 5.71 -3.32
CA LEU A 505 -26.06 5.25 -3.47
C LEU A 505 -27.06 6.25 -2.86
N GLU A 506 -26.78 6.72 -1.64
CA GLU A 506 -27.62 7.72 -0.99
C GLU A 506 -27.70 9.01 -1.80
N GLY A 507 -26.59 9.48 -2.36
CA GLY A 507 -26.55 10.65 -3.23
C GLY A 507 -27.39 10.48 -4.50
N ILE A 508 -27.33 9.29 -5.12
CA ILE A 508 -28.16 8.94 -6.29
C ILE A 508 -29.65 8.94 -5.93
N ASP A 509 -30.01 8.35 -4.79
CA ASP A 509 -31.39 8.22 -4.34
C ASP A 509 -31.98 9.58 -3.93
N LYS A 510 -31.23 10.37 -3.15
CA LYS A 510 -31.61 11.75 -2.76
C LYS A 510 -31.74 12.65 -3.99
N GLY A 511 -30.84 12.50 -4.96
CA GLY A 511 -30.85 13.23 -6.23
C GLY A 511 -31.90 12.75 -7.23
N ARG A 512 -32.60 11.63 -6.96
CA ARG A 512 -33.53 10.97 -7.89
C ARG A 512 -32.91 10.73 -9.29
N LEU A 513 -31.63 10.36 -9.30
CA LEU A 513 -30.87 10.15 -10.54
C LEU A 513 -31.05 8.73 -11.11
N GLY A 514 -31.37 7.77 -10.25
CA GLY A 514 -31.65 6.38 -10.60
C GLY A 514 -33.12 6.12 -10.96
N SER A 515 -33.48 4.85 -11.12
CA SER A 515 -34.86 4.44 -11.38
C SER A 515 -35.70 4.49 -10.10
N ASP A 516 -36.95 4.97 -10.20
CA ASP A 516 -37.86 5.05 -9.04
C ASP A 516 -38.11 3.67 -8.42
N ALA A 517 -38.30 2.62 -9.24
CA ALA A 517 -38.53 1.26 -8.76
C ALA A 517 -37.31 0.70 -8.01
N ALA A 518 -36.10 0.97 -8.51
CA ALA A 518 -34.86 0.52 -7.87
C ALA A 518 -34.59 1.27 -6.56
N ARG A 519 -34.91 2.57 -6.51
CA ARG A 519 -34.87 3.36 -5.27
C ARG A 519 -35.85 2.81 -4.24
N GLU A 520 -37.09 2.50 -4.63
CA GLU A 520 -38.10 1.93 -3.74
C GLU A 520 -37.66 0.58 -3.18
N ASP A 521 -37.06 -0.29 -4.00
CA ASP A 521 -36.49 -1.57 -3.54
C ASP A 521 -35.35 -1.37 -2.52
N ARG A 522 -34.42 -0.44 -2.80
CA ARG A 522 -33.35 -0.07 -1.85
C ARG A 522 -33.88 0.48 -0.53
N GLN A 523 -34.96 1.27 -0.57
CA GLN A 523 -35.62 1.81 0.62
C GLN A 523 -36.38 0.73 1.39
N ALA A 524 -37.07 -0.18 0.69
CA ALA A 524 -37.79 -1.29 1.30
C ALA A 524 -36.85 -2.30 1.99
N THR A 525 -35.65 -2.48 1.44
CA THR A 525 -34.59 -3.35 2.00
C THR A 525 -33.66 -2.64 2.99
N ASP A 526 -33.81 -1.32 3.16
CA ASP A 526 -32.91 -0.47 3.94
C ASP A 526 -31.43 -0.68 3.61
N LEU A 527 -31.14 -0.85 2.31
CA LEU A 527 -29.82 -1.28 1.83
C LEU A 527 -28.71 -0.30 2.25
N VAL A 528 -28.96 1.00 2.14
CA VAL A 528 -27.97 2.05 2.43
C VAL A 528 -27.64 2.07 3.93
N ALA A 529 -28.64 2.04 4.81
CA ALA A 529 -28.39 2.05 6.24
C ALA A 529 -27.73 0.74 6.70
N THR A 530 -28.16 -0.40 6.16
CA THR A 530 -27.55 -1.72 6.42
C THR A 530 -26.07 -1.72 6.01
N LEU A 531 -25.75 -1.25 4.79
CA LEU A 531 -24.37 -1.13 4.33
C LEU A 531 -23.55 -0.21 5.24
N ARG A 532 -24.09 0.93 5.68
CA ARG A 532 -23.36 1.83 6.59
C ARG A 532 -23.11 1.16 7.94
N MET A 533 -24.14 0.60 8.57
CA MET A 533 -24.04 0.00 9.90
C MET A 533 -23.13 -1.22 9.93
N ASP A 534 -23.33 -2.18 9.03
CA ASP A 534 -22.54 -3.42 9.01
C ASP A 534 -21.05 -3.13 8.87
N ASN A 535 -20.68 -2.20 7.99
CA ASN A 535 -19.28 -1.85 7.76
C ASN A 535 -18.73 -0.96 8.88
N ALA A 536 -19.52 -0.06 9.47
CA ALA A 536 -19.09 0.73 10.63
C ALA A 536 -18.84 -0.13 11.87
N PHE A 537 -19.70 -1.11 12.15
CA PHE A 537 -19.50 -2.08 13.23
C PHE A 537 -18.30 -3.00 12.98
N ALA A 538 -18.09 -3.42 11.74
CA ALA A 538 -16.90 -4.22 11.41
C ALA A 538 -15.60 -3.45 11.66
N VAL A 539 -15.57 -2.15 11.31
CA VAL A 539 -14.40 -1.27 11.56
C VAL A 539 -14.14 -1.08 13.07
N GLY A 540 -15.17 -0.85 13.89
CA GLY A 540 -14.94 -0.76 15.34
C GLY A 540 -14.63 -2.11 15.98
N GLY A 541 -15.14 -3.22 15.43
CA GLY A 541 -14.71 -4.58 15.79
C GLY A 541 -13.24 -4.84 15.49
N LEU A 542 -12.75 -4.38 14.34
CA LEU A 542 -11.35 -4.42 13.96
C LEU A 542 -10.46 -3.57 14.90
N ALA A 543 -10.90 -2.34 15.20
CA ALA A 543 -10.23 -1.46 16.17
C ALA A 543 -10.13 -2.13 17.54
N ARG A 544 -11.25 -2.66 18.04
CA ARG A 544 -11.34 -3.39 19.31
C ARG A 544 -10.37 -4.56 19.37
N ALA A 545 -10.37 -5.44 18.36
CA ALA A 545 -9.50 -6.61 18.32
C ALA A 545 -8.01 -6.22 18.34
N SER A 546 -7.65 -5.18 17.60
CA SER A 546 -6.27 -4.67 17.52
C SER A 546 -5.81 -3.99 18.83
N ILE A 547 -6.73 -3.38 19.58
CA ILE A 547 -6.42 -2.68 20.84
C ILE A 547 -6.43 -3.64 22.03
N GLN A 548 -7.36 -4.60 22.08
CA GLN A 548 -7.50 -5.53 23.21
C GLN A 548 -6.44 -6.64 23.21
N GLY A 549 -5.82 -6.93 22.05
CA GLY A 549 -4.81 -7.98 21.87
C GLY A 549 -3.44 -7.77 22.53
N GLN A 550 -3.35 -6.92 23.56
CA GLN A 550 -2.12 -6.36 24.12
C GLN A 550 -1.31 -7.28 25.04
N GLN A 551 -1.27 -8.60 24.80
CA GLN A 551 -0.22 -9.41 25.42
C GLN A 551 1.09 -9.17 24.66
N PRO A 552 2.15 -8.62 25.30
CA PRO A 552 3.41 -8.33 24.65
C PRO A 552 4.19 -9.63 24.46
N ILE A 553 3.72 -10.49 23.56
CA ILE A 553 4.50 -11.64 23.08
C ILE A 553 5.51 -11.07 22.09
N LEU A 554 6.52 -10.38 22.64
CA LEU A 554 7.84 -10.10 22.08
C LEU A 554 7.89 -10.21 20.56
N HIS A 555 7.21 -9.32 19.84
CA HIS A 555 7.28 -9.24 18.38
C HIS A 555 8.65 -8.63 18.02
N GLN A 556 9.73 -9.41 18.16
CA GLN A 556 11.12 -8.97 17.94
C GLN A 556 11.38 -8.50 16.50
N ASN A 557 10.47 -8.79 15.57
CA ASN A 557 10.64 -8.60 14.14
C ASN A 557 10.15 -7.25 13.61
N ILE A 558 9.37 -6.48 14.39
CA ILE A 558 8.81 -5.17 13.97
C ILE A 558 9.40 -4.06 14.83
N HIS A 559 9.68 -2.89 14.25
CA HIS A 559 10.17 -1.71 14.96
C HIS A 559 9.21 -1.29 16.10
N ASP A 560 9.75 -0.87 17.24
CA ASP A 560 8.96 -0.59 18.45
C ASP A 560 7.85 0.46 18.23
N SER A 561 8.13 1.49 17.41
CA SER A 561 7.15 2.53 17.03
C SER A 561 5.92 2.03 16.27
N LEU A 562 5.96 0.78 15.78
CA LEU A 562 4.90 0.14 14.99
C LEU A 562 4.17 -0.98 15.74
N ASN A 563 4.67 -1.35 16.92
CA ASN A 563 4.40 -2.65 17.52
C ASN A 563 3.19 -2.68 18.47
N GLU A 564 2.54 -1.54 18.70
CA GLU A 564 1.46 -1.47 19.71
C GLU A 564 0.10 -1.94 19.20
N VAL A 565 -0.23 -1.66 17.95
CA VAL A 565 -1.49 -2.08 17.33
C VAL A 565 -1.23 -2.39 15.86
N ALA A 566 -1.84 -3.46 15.35
CA ALA A 566 -1.54 -4.02 14.04
C ALA A 566 -1.67 -3.03 12.87
N PHE A 567 -2.55 -2.03 12.98
CA PHE A 567 -2.77 -1.03 11.94
C PHE A 567 -1.74 0.12 11.91
N LEU A 568 -0.80 0.20 12.86
CA LEU A 568 0.25 1.25 12.84
C LEU A 568 1.24 1.10 11.69
N VAL A 569 1.42 -0.13 11.21
CA VAL A 569 2.23 -0.48 10.03
C VAL A 569 1.63 0.00 8.70
N GLU A 570 0.41 0.55 8.72
CA GLU A 570 -0.24 1.06 7.51
C GLU A 570 0.66 2.09 6.78
N PRO A 571 1.06 1.85 5.53
CA PRO A 571 1.85 2.82 4.78
C PRO A 571 1.04 4.07 4.41
N TRP A 572 -0.25 3.95 4.09
CA TRP A 572 -1.10 5.08 3.74
C TRP A 572 -2.11 5.42 4.83
N THR A 573 -1.61 6.05 5.90
CA THR A 573 -2.39 6.37 7.11
C THR A 573 -3.73 7.04 6.83
N ALA A 574 -3.80 7.92 5.82
CA ALA A 574 -5.02 8.64 5.49
C ALA A 574 -6.21 7.71 5.25
N VAL A 575 -6.02 6.56 4.59
CA VAL A 575 -7.11 5.62 4.29
C VAL A 575 -7.73 5.09 5.58
N LEU A 576 -6.93 4.68 6.56
CA LEU A 576 -7.45 4.23 7.85
C LEU A 576 -8.01 5.37 8.71
N VAL A 577 -7.47 6.59 8.61
CA VAL A 577 -8.09 7.76 9.27
C VAL A 577 -9.50 7.98 8.74
N HIS A 578 -9.68 8.01 7.41
CA HIS A 578 -11.01 8.12 6.80
C HIS A 578 -11.92 6.95 7.19
N SER A 579 -11.39 5.72 7.26
CA SER A 579 -12.15 4.52 7.67
C SER A 579 -12.69 4.64 9.10
N PHE A 580 -11.81 4.87 10.09
CA PHE A 580 -12.22 4.99 11.49
C PHE A 580 -13.06 6.24 11.74
N ALA A 581 -12.74 7.36 11.08
CA ALA A 581 -13.51 8.60 11.20
C ALA A 581 -14.96 8.42 10.75
N LYS A 582 -15.13 7.80 9.58
CA LYS A 582 -16.44 7.57 8.99
C LYS A 582 -17.26 6.55 9.78
N ALA A 583 -16.65 5.45 10.21
CA ALA A 583 -17.31 4.48 11.08
C ALA A 583 -17.74 5.12 12.42
N GLY A 584 -16.86 5.91 13.04
CA GLY A 584 -17.16 6.64 14.27
C GLY A 584 -18.29 7.65 14.09
N TYR A 585 -18.32 8.38 12.97
CA TYR A 585 -19.39 9.32 12.63
C TYR A 585 -20.73 8.60 12.43
N ILE A 586 -20.76 7.50 11.67
CA ILE A 586 -21.96 6.70 11.45
C ILE A 586 -22.52 6.19 12.78
N SER A 587 -21.67 5.63 13.65
CA SER A 587 -22.09 5.20 14.98
C SER A 587 -22.61 6.34 15.85
N LEU A 588 -21.96 7.51 15.78
CA LEU A 588 -22.37 8.69 16.51
C LEU A 588 -23.71 9.23 15.99
N GLU A 589 -23.93 9.30 14.67
CA GLU A 589 -25.16 9.80 14.07
C GLU A 589 -26.36 8.94 14.48
N SER A 590 -26.20 7.62 14.41
CA SER A 590 -27.27 6.65 14.71
C SER A 590 -27.49 6.37 16.19
N LEU A 591 -26.66 6.93 17.08
CA LEU A 591 -26.87 6.86 18.52
C LEU A 591 -28.11 7.68 18.92
N ASP A 592 -29.28 7.06 19.04
CA ASP A 592 -30.47 7.68 19.62
C ASP A 592 -30.57 7.36 21.11
N ILE A 593 -30.42 8.39 21.95
CA ILE A 593 -30.37 8.25 23.42
C ILE A 593 -31.76 8.52 24.04
N SER A 594 -32.78 8.79 23.22
CA SER A 594 -34.14 9.11 23.68
C SER A 594 -34.98 7.89 24.07
N ALA A 595 -34.51 6.67 23.80
CA ALA A 595 -35.17 5.43 24.18
C ALA A 595 -34.36 4.69 25.26
N ASP A 596 -34.98 4.52 26.42
CA ASP A 596 -34.47 3.80 27.60
C ASP A 596 -33.74 2.48 27.23
N GLN A 597 -32.46 2.39 27.61
CA GLN A 597 -31.67 1.15 27.77
C GLN A 597 -31.78 0.10 26.65
N ASN A 598 -31.59 0.48 25.38
CA ASN A 598 -31.36 -0.51 24.33
C ASN A 598 -29.88 -0.93 24.27
N MET A 599 -29.63 -2.25 24.27
CA MET A 599 -28.31 -2.86 24.02
C MET A 599 -27.63 -2.30 22.75
N ASP A 600 -28.43 -1.89 21.77
CA ASP A 600 -27.97 -1.33 20.50
C ASP A 600 -27.30 0.06 20.66
N ALA A 601 -27.78 0.89 21.58
CA ALA A 601 -27.20 2.20 21.85
C ALA A 601 -25.82 2.08 22.51
N GLU A 602 -25.66 1.10 23.42
CA GLU A 602 -24.37 0.82 24.04
C GLU A 602 -23.37 0.23 23.04
N CYS A 603 -23.83 -0.67 22.14
CA CYS A 603 -23.00 -1.17 21.04
C CYS A 603 -22.50 -0.03 20.12
N LEU A 604 -23.38 0.90 19.74
CA LEU A 604 -23.03 2.07 18.92
C LEU A 604 -22.03 2.98 19.62
N ARG A 605 -22.26 3.25 20.92
CA ARG A 605 -21.35 4.03 21.75
C ARG A 605 -19.96 3.38 21.81
N GLN A 606 -19.89 2.10 22.17
CA GLN A 606 -18.63 1.36 22.25
C GLN A 606 -17.91 1.34 20.89
N ASN A 607 -18.64 1.14 19.79
CA ASN A 607 -18.07 1.19 18.45
C ASN A 607 -17.41 2.54 18.15
N CYS A 608 -18.09 3.64 18.50
CA CYS A 608 -17.55 4.99 18.39
C CYS A 608 -16.30 5.19 19.26
N GLU A 609 -16.33 4.74 20.52
CA GLU A 609 -15.19 4.81 21.45
C GLU A 609 -13.96 4.05 20.92
N PHE A 610 -14.14 2.84 20.36
CA PHE A 610 -13.04 2.09 19.75
C PHE A 610 -12.48 2.78 18.50
N CYS A 611 -13.33 3.39 17.66
CA CYS A 611 -12.88 4.17 16.51
C CYS A 611 -12.06 5.40 16.95
N ILE A 612 -12.52 6.11 18.00
CA ILE A 612 -11.80 7.23 18.61
C ILE A 612 -10.43 6.77 19.12
N CYS A 613 -10.38 5.67 19.89
CA CYS A 613 -9.12 5.11 20.39
C CYS A 613 -8.17 4.74 19.23
N ALA A 614 -8.67 4.11 18.16
CA ALA A 614 -7.85 3.79 17.00
C ALA A 614 -7.27 5.05 16.32
N LEU A 615 -8.08 6.11 16.19
CA LEU A 615 -7.62 7.41 15.68
C LEU A 615 -6.56 8.05 16.60
N GLN A 616 -6.68 7.92 17.91
CA GLN A 616 -5.66 8.39 18.86
C GLN A 616 -4.33 7.65 18.69
N TYR A 617 -4.34 6.33 18.44
CA TYR A 617 -3.14 5.57 18.11
C TYR A 617 -2.52 6.05 16.78
N LEU A 618 -3.34 6.23 15.74
CA LEU A 618 -2.90 6.78 14.46
C LEU A 618 -2.40 8.23 14.60
N GLY A 619 -2.88 8.97 15.60
CA GLY A 619 -2.47 10.32 15.97
C GLY A 619 -0.97 10.48 16.17
N ARG A 620 -0.28 9.40 16.53
CA ARG A 620 1.19 9.38 16.68
C ARG A 620 1.94 9.57 15.38
N LYS A 621 1.31 9.29 14.24
CA LYS A 621 1.91 9.49 12.91
C LYS A 621 1.15 10.46 12.01
N SER A 622 -0.05 10.86 12.42
CA SER A 622 -0.97 11.66 11.64
C SER A 622 -1.60 12.76 12.50
N ASP A 623 -1.21 14.01 12.23
CA ASP A 623 -1.83 15.17 12.87
C ASP A 623 -3.35 15.21 12.59
N MET A 624 -3.75 14.81 11.36
CA MET A 624 -5.15 14.67 10.96
C MET A 624 -5.90 13.68 11.85
N ALA A 625 -5.31 12.52 12.16
CA ALA A 625 -5.93 11.52 13.03
C ALA A 625 -6.15 12.08 14.45
N SER A 626 -5.17 12.81 14.98
CA SER A 626 -5.26 13.45 16.29
C SER A 626 -6.40 14.49 16.35
N LEU A 627 -6.53 15.33 15.31
CA LEU A 627 -7.59 16.33 15.23
C LEU A 627 -8.97 15.68 15.10
N VAL A 628 -9.11 14.68 14.23
CA VAL A 628 -10.37 13.96 14.01
C VAL A 628 -10.79 13.19 15.27
N ALA A 629 -9.85 12.55 15.97
CA ALA A 629 -10.13 11.89 17.25
C ALA A 629 -10.69 12.88 18.28
N ARG A 630 -10.04 14.04 18.45
CA ARG A 630 -10.46 15.09 19.39
C ARG A 630 -11.87 15.59 19.09
N GLU A 631 -12.19 15.80 17.81
CA GLU A 631 -13.50 16.30 17.40
C GLU A 631 -14.61 15.25 17.55
N LEU A 632 -14.34 13.98 17.24
CA LEU A 632 -15.27 12.89 17.49
C LEU A 632 -15.51 12.69 19.00
N SER A 633 -14.46 12.73 19.83
CA SER A 633 -14.60 12.67 21.29
C SER A 633 -15.50 13.77 21.82
N ARG A 634 -15.24 15.03 21.43
CA ARG A 634 -16.05 16.19 21.82
C ARG A 634 -17.52 16.01 21.40
N SER A 635 -17.75 15.51 20.19
CA SER A 635 -19.10 15.31 19.66
C SER A 635 -19.85 14.19 20.38
N LEU A 636 -19.16 13.10 20.73
CA LEU A 636 -19.71 12.01 21.55
C LEU A 636 -20.07 12.49 22.96
N GLU A 637 -19.17 13.20 23.63
CA GLU A 637 -19.41 13.79 24.96
C GLU A 637 -20.63 14.73 24.95
N LEU A 638 -20.73 15.61 23.94
CA LEU A 638 -21.87 16.50 23.80
C LEU A 638 -23.18 15.75 23.56
N LYS A 639 -23.17 14.65 22.81
CA LYS A 639 -24.37 13.84 22.56
C LYS A 639 -24.82 13.14 23.84
N LEU A 640 -23.88 12.56 24.59
CA LEU A 640 -24.16 11.92 25.89
C LEU A 640 -24.66 12.94 26.93
N ALA A 641 -24.07 14.13 26.99
CA ALA A 641 -24.46 15.19 27.93
C ALA A 641 -25.85 15.79 27.63
N ARG A 642 -26.35 15.69 26.39
CA ARG A 642 -27.71 16.11 26.03
C ARG A 642 -28.78 15.09 26.44
N ALA A 643 -28.37 13.87 26.77
CA ALA A 643 -29.25 12.78 27.10
C ALA A 643 -29.32 12.48 28.61
N SER A 644 -28.31 12.92 29.36
CA SER A 644 -28.34 13.05 30.82
C SER A 644 -29.08 14.31 31.26
#